data_AF-A0A8K1FJC3-F1
#
_entry.id   AF-A0A8K1FJC3-F1
#
_cell.length_a   1.000
_cell.length_b   1.000
_cell.length_c   1.000
_cell.angle_alpha   90.00
_cell.angle_beta   90.00
_cell.angle_gamma   90.00
#
_symmetry.space_group_name_H-M   'P 1'
#
loop_
_entity.id
_entity.type
_entity.pdbx_description
1 polymer ?
#
loop_
_entity_poly.entity_id
_entity_poly.type
_entity_poly.pdbx_seq_one_letter_code
_entity_poly.pdbx_strand_id
1 'polypeptide(L)'
;MARWMTSLAVLASALCGTALLEGVEASNGAIIVRGNKMYNEKTGERFLMKGMTYEYAVSDKYYAKYSKETIATNLKGLKFNTLRVYNINPEESYKEFMTDMEKLGVYVLVAASPDNSEYFGKYRYAPIRKDLGPDGPVTGKGQTDNGETCYPSLLLEYGKKIAKNFAQYDNTLGIILANEIMQTDLTAGACVKQYAADLKNWMRANGKKMRMIPLAYAAADSAYNNPKVSKTVLQPEEYHVVKIQGLLCGDKMSDGFMTKSIDMYLINEYRWCEGVDYDATYKFFLELVKGLPIVVGFGEYGCHEPPTKARTWPMVPYLLQEPSKTKGFTNVFSGGLAYSYGEAKLDKGSAFPMFSGGSLDPLEEPSSKASTDYTNLKSQFDKYSPFKETAKWTDSTKCKWAPEVEESISSTNKRATKSGWIVDSCSSDVLKLADTDSWVAKSREGIVCNDDGSKCDVAITSALGTTQEDICGGDFVIEAGGGKCSTSSDCGSNGQCLTVNGEKQCICLSCYTGVDCSLKDTATCSKLSSSKDAPKIIFTAVGAFLVAMLVTFVAIGVVAQKKKKAMDKLGDQVKLRVPGAGPGSTQASFGAPTYPFVSHPVRLDRAKQPKDKMPPKKKEEAPPKVYLGRPSNNVKIGIVGLPNVGKSTFFNCMSKLNIPAENFPFCTIEPNEAVVPVPDQRFQWMVEKYKPASVVPPVMAITDIAGLVKGASEGAGLGNAFLSHIQAVDAIYHMVRGFDSAEVTHVEGNIDPVRDIQIIQGELRLKDLDRVKKLVDAQRKNVERGIGGKEKKMEFEALVRVKEWLEAGKDVSFGNWNPLEVDVLNTLQLLTAKPVVFLVNVSKKDYLRKGNKYLPKIAEFVKERGGDEPVIPLSCEFELELLDLEASGQLETYQKENPTHKSTLNRVLKMGYHALGLIHFFTAGKDEVRGWTIRKGRLAPQAAGVIHSDFERGFIKAEVQAFADLKEHGSEEAVKKAGKLKMQGKNYEVQDGDIIFFKFNT
;
A
#
# COMPACT_ATOMS: atom_id res chain seq x y z
N MET A 1 -61.67 41.24 12.55
CA MET A 1 -61.09 41.04 11.20
C MET A 1 -59.69 41.67 10.99
N ALA A 2 -58.96 42.09 12.04
CA ALA A 2 -57.65 42.76 11.88
C ALA A 2 -56.41 41.88 12.22
N ARG A 3 -56.53 40.55 12.14
CA ARG A 3 -55.47 39.60 12.53
C ARG A 3 -55.20 38.48 11.50
N TRP A 4 -55.71 38.64 10.27
CA TRP A 4 -55.62 37.66 9.18
C TRP A 4 -54.91 38.19 7.91
N MET A 5 -54.45 39.46 7.91
CA MET A 5 -53.76 40.06 6.76
C MET A 5 -52.23 40.08 6.87
N THR A 6 -51.65 39.92 8.07
CA THR A 6 -50.19 39.98 8.28
C THR A 6 -49.45 38.69 7.93
N SER A 7 -50.12 37.55 7.81
CA SER A 7 -49.46 36.26 7.55
C SER A 7 -49.28 35.91 6.06
N LEU A 8 -49.95 36.60 5.13
CA LEU A 8 -49.77 36.36 3.68
C LEU A 8 -48.62 37.18 3.05
N ALA A 9 -48.19 38.27 3.69
CA ALA A 9 -47.13 39.14 3.14
C ALA A 9 -45.72 38.51 3.19
N VAL A 10 -45.50 37.49 4.02
CA VAL A 10 -44.19 36.84 4.23
C VAL A 10 -43.95 35.66 3.27
N LEU A 11 -45.01 35.11 2.66
CA LEU A 11 -44.92 33.97 1.73
C LEU A 11 -44.83 34.37 0.25
N ALA A 12 -45.03 35.64 -0.08
CA ALA A 12 -44.96 36.15 -1.46
C ALA A 12 -43.55 36.59 -1.90
N SER A 13 -42.65 36.89 -0.95
CA SER A 13 -41.29 37.39 -1.24
C SER A 13 -40.24 36.29 -1.42
N ALA A 14 -40.54 35.03 -1.06
CA ALA A 14 -39.62 33.90 -1.18
C ALA A 14 -39.57 33.26 -2.59
N LEU A 15 -40.41 33.72 -3.54
CA LEU A 15 -40.59 33.11 -4.86
C LEU A 15 -40.15 33.97 -6.05
N CYS A 16 -39.48 35.11 -5.81
CA CYS A 16 -38.97 35.98 -6.88
C CYS A 16 -37.46 36.23 -6.74
N GLY A 17 -36.69 35.14 -6.61
CA GLY A 17 -35.22 35.13 -6.53
C GLY A 17 -34.51 34.76 -7.85
N THR A 18 -35.25 34.57 -8.93
CA THR A 18 -34.75 34.03 -10.22
C THR A 18 -34.65 35.12 -11.29
N ALA A 19 -33.84 36.15 -11.05
CA ALA A 19 -33.54 37.19 -12.02
C ALA A 19 -32.12 37.80 -11.83
N LEU A 20 -31.44 38.04 -12.95
CA LEU A 20 -30.28 38.95 -13.09
C LEU A 20 -29.02 38.61 -12.25
N LEU A 21 -28.40 37.48 -12.59
CA LEU A 21 -26.92 37.44 -12.71
C LEU A 21 -26.56 37.88 -14.13
N GLU A 22 -26.48 39.18 -14.38
CA GLU A 22 -25.99 39.71 -15.65
C GLU A 22 -24.46 39.70 -15.70
N GLY A 23 -23.89 39.29 -16.84
CA GLY A 23 -22.51 39.61 -17.21
C GLY A 23 -21.39 38.80 -16.57
N VAL A 24 -21.69 37.65 -15.94
CA VAL A 24 -20.66 36.67 -15.53
C VAL A 24 -20.84 35.40 -16.35
N GLU A 25 -19.91 35.13 -17.25
CA GLU A 25 -19.81 33.82 -17.91
C GLU A 25 -19.39 32.78 -16.87
N ALA A 26 -20.15 31.69 -16.75
CA ALA A 26 -19.78 30.55 -15.90
C ALA A 26 -18.44 29.95 -16.37
N SER A 27 -17.71 29.29 -15.47
CA SER A 27 -16.37 28.75 -15.75
C SER A 27 -16.38 27.68 -16.85
N ASN A 28 -16.17 28.11 -18.09
CA ASN A 28 -16.34 27.29 -19.28
C ASN A 28 -15.06 26.47 -19.59
N GLY A 29 -14.79 25.42 -18.82
CA GLY A 29 -13.58 24.59 -18.98
C GLY A 29 -12.47 24.90 -17.99
N ALA A 30 -11.61 23.92 -17.77
CA ALA A 30 -10.53 24.05 -16.81
C ALA A 30 -9.44 25.02 -17.28
N ILE A 31 -8.70 25.54 -16.30
CA ILE A 31 -7.46 26.29 -16.54
C ILE A 31 -6.29 25.30 -16.55
N ILE A 32 -5.45 25.43 -17.56
CA ILE A 32 -4.23 24.66 -17.74
C ILE A 32 -3.01 25.60 -17.78
N VAL A 33 -1.97 25.22 -17.03
CA VAL A 33 -0.66 25.90 -17.03
C VAL A 33 0.13 25.45 -18.25
N ARG A 34 0.80 26.38 -18.94
CA ARG A 34 1.86 26.10 -19.92
C ARG A 34 2.98 27.11 -19.77
N GLY A 35 4.17 26.63 -19.41
CA GLY A 35 5.30 27.51 -19.13
C GLY A 35 4.96 28.49 -18.01
N ASN A 36 5.16 29.78 -18.26
CA ASN A 36 4.87 30.85 -17.32
C ASN A 36 3.45 31.44 -17.41
N LYS A 37 2.58 30.91 -18.27
CA LYS A 37 1.21 31.41 -18.48
C LYS A 37 0.16 30.34 -18.17
N MET A 38 -1.08 30.80 -17.95
CA MET A 38 -2.27 29.98 -17.77
C MET A 38 -3.28 30.31 -18.85
N TYR A 39 -4.03 29.32 -19.32
CA TYR A 39 -5.06 29.50 -20.35
C TYR A 39 -6.28 28.61 -20.05
N ASN A 40 -7.47 29.05 -20.43
CA ASN A 40 -8.66 28.20 -20.46
C ASN A 40 -8.58 27.23 -21.64
N GLU A 41 -8.88 25.96 -21.41
CA GLU A 41 -8.69 24.89 -22.40
C GLU A 41 -9.69 24.90 -23.59
N LYS A 42 -10.89 25.49 -23.42
CA LYS A 42 -12.01 25.45 -24.38
C LYS A 42 -12.03 26.70 -25.26
N THR A 43 -11.72 27.87 -24.70
CA THR A 43 -11.63 29.14 -25.44
C THR A 43 -10.21 29.46 -25.91
N GLY A 44 -9.19 28.83 -25.31
CA GLY A 44 -7.79 29.21 -25.49
C GLY A 44 -7.43 30.56 -24.87
N GLU A 45 -8.35 31.27 -24.22
CA GLU A 45 -8.10 32.60 -23.67
C GLU A 45 -7.24 32.54 -22.40
N ARG A 46 -6.34 33.51 -22.27
CA ARG A 46 -5.39 33.60 -21.18
C ARG A 46 -6.08 33.87 -19.86
N PHE A 47 -5.76 33.05 -18.88
CA PHE A 47 -6.20 33.20 -17.52
C PHE A 47 -5.17 33.98 -16.70
N LEU A 48 -5.65 35.01 -16.00
CA LEU A 48 -4.90 35.76 -14.99
C LEU A 48 -5.66 35.67 -13.68
N MET A 49 -4.98 35.31 -12.58
CA MET A 49 -5.60 35.27 -11.26
C MET A 49 -6.01 36.67 -10.83
N LYS A 50 -7.31 36.86 -10.59
CA LYS A 50 -7.90 38.06 -10.02
C LYS A 50 -8.77 37.56 -8.87
N GLY A 51 -8.32 37.69 -7.64
CA GLY A 51 -9.00 36.99 -6.56
C GLY A 51 -8.71 37.46 -5.15
N MET A 52 -9.11 36.61 -4.22
CA MET A 52 -8.92 36.78 -2.79
C MET A 52 -8.48 35.47 -2.14
N THR A 53 -7.94 35.54 -0.94
CA THR A 53 -7.77 34.37 -0.06
C THR A 53 -8.95 34.26 0.91
N TYR A 54 -9.25 33.07 1.45
CA TYR A 54 -10.43 32.79 2.26
C TYR A 54 -10.12 31.77 3.35
N GLU A 55 -10.34 32.14 4.61
CA GLU A 55 -9.85 31.39 5.78
C GLU A 55 -10.89 30.53 6.53
N TYR A 56 -12.20 30.71 6.33
CA TYR A 56 -13.18 29.83 6.98
C TYR A 56 -13.31 28.48 6.25
N ALA A 57 -13.89 27.48 6.93
CA ALA A 57 -14.18 26.18 6.34
C ALA A 57 -15.30 26.30 5.29
N VAL A 58 -15.04 25.84 4.05
CA VAL A 58 -15.98 25.88 2.92
C VAL A 58 -16.45 24.50 2.45
N SER A 59 -16.32 23.46 3.29
CA SER A 59 -17.01 22.19 3.03
C SER A 59 -18.52 22.41 3.15
N ASP A 60 -19.34 21.65 2.44
CA ASP A 60 -20.79 21.86 2.31
C ASP A 60 -21.51 22.00 3.69
N LYS A 61 -20.98 21.28 4.70
CA LYS A 61 -21.37 21.32 6.11
C LYS A 61 -21.26 22.71 6.77
N TYR A 62 -20.23 23.48 6.41
CA TYR A 62 -20.00 24.84 6.92
C TYR A 62 -20.42 25.90 5.90
N TYR A 63 -20.21 25.63 4.60
CA TYR A 63 -20.50 26.55 3.50
C TYR A 63 -21.93 27.06 3.54
N ALA A 64 -22.93 26.17 3.55
CA ALA A 64 -24.34 26.56 3.53
C ALA A 64 -24.79 27.36 4.78
N LYS A 65 -24.07 27.23 5.91
CA LYS A 65 -24.40 27.89 7.17
C LYS A 65 -23.68 29.22 7.40
N TYR A 66 -22.41 29.31 7.00
CA TYR A 66 -21.52 30.42 7.36
C TYR A 66 -21.00 31.18 6.14
N SER A 67 -20.60 30.47 5.08
CA SER A 67 -19.88 31.07 3.96
C SER A 67 -20.76 31.50 2.80
N LYS A 68 -21.88 30.81 2.53
CA LYS A 68 -22.63 30.88 1.26
C LYS A 68 -23.25 32.25 0.99
N GLU A 69 -24.08 32.77 1.89
CA GLU A 69 -24.69 34.10 1.74
C GLU A 69 -23.61 35.19 1.68
N THR A 70 -22.58 35.05 2.51
CA THR A 70 -21.46 35.98 2.67
C THR A 70 -20.66 36.07 1.38
N ILE A 71 -20.23 34.93 0.81
CA ILE A 71 -19.51 34.84 -0.47
C ILE A 71 -20.41 35.30 -1.62
N ALA A 72 -21.67 34.84 -1.69
CA ALA A 72 -22.59 35.24 -2.76
C ALA A 72 -22.84 36.76 -2.78
N THR A 73 -23.00 37.38 -1.60
CA THR A 73 -23.16 38.84 -1.46
C THR A 73 -21.89 39.59 -1.86
N ASN A 74 -20.73 39.11 -1.41
CA ASN A 74 -19.46 39.83 -1.54
C ASN A 74 -18.58 39.41 -2.73
N LEU A 75 -19.07 38.53 -3.61
CA LEU A 75 -18.58 38.37 -4.98
C LEU A 75 -19.55 38.96 -6.03
N LYS A 76 -20.77 39.36 -5.63
CA LYS A 76 -21.77 39.90 -6.56
C LYS A 76 -21.27 41.16 -7.26
N GLY A 77 -21.13 41.08 -8.59
CA GLY A 77 -20.63 42.18 -9.42
C GLY A 77 -19.17 42.56 -9.10
N LEU A 78 -18.32 41.59 -8.76
CA LEU A 78 -16.86 41.76 -8.73
C LEU A 78 -16.26 40.91 -9.85
N LYS A 79 -15.36 41.48 -10.66
CA LYS A 79 -14.72 40.81 -11.82
C LYS A 79 -13.60 39.82 -11.42
N PHE A 80 -13.72 39.25 -10.22
CA PHE A 80 -12.86 38.19 -9.72
C PHE A 80 -13.13 36.88 -10.46
N ASN A 81 -12.11 36.03 -10.53
CA ASN A 81 -12.16 34.69 -11.12
C ASN A 81 -11.37 33.68 -10.28
N THR A 82 -10.84 34.05 -9.12
CA THR A 82 -10.01 33.16 -8.29
C THR A 82 -10.35 33.29 -6.80
N LEU A 83 -10.43 32.17 -6.08
CA LEU A 83 -10.55 32.13 -4.62
C LEU A 83 -9.56 31.10 -4.04
N ARG A 84 -8.65 31.55 -3.16
CA ARG A 84 -7.70 30.67 -2.46
C ARG A 84 -8.27 30.24 -1.11
N VAL A 85 -8.27 28.94 -0.82
CA VAL A 85 -8.85 28.36 0.40
C VAL A 85 -7.78 27.63 1.21
N TYR A 86 -7.66 27.96 2.50
CA TYR A 86 -6.69 27.29 3.40
C TYR A 86 -7.26 26.04 4.08
N ASN A 87 -8.51 26.09 4.53
CA ASN A 87 -9.07 25.05 5.40
C ASN A 87 -9.83 23.99 4.60
N ILE A 88 -9.08 22.96 4.19
CA ILE A 88 -9.56 21.80 3.46
C ILE A 88 -9.58 20.57 4.37
N ASN A 89 -10.74 19.92 4.49
CA ASN A 89 -10.91 18.63 5.15
C ASN A 89 -11.20 17.57 4.08
N PRO A 90 -10.23 16.72 3.67
CA PRO A 90 -10.42 15.76 2.58
C PRO A 90 -11.46 14.65 2.83
N GLU A 91 -12.01 14.54 4.05
CA GLU A 91 -13.10 13.61 4.36
C GLU A 91 -14.50 14.26 4.26
N GLU A 92 -14.59 15.57 3.97
CA GLU A 92 -15.86 16.30 3.81
C GLU A 92 -16.11 16.70 2.34
N SER A 93 -17.40 16.93 2.01
CA SER A 93 -17.84 17.30 0.66
C SER A 93 -17.69 18.81 0.42
N TYR A 94 -17.46 19.20 -0.84
CA TYR A 94 -17.30 20.59 -1.31
C TYR A 94 -18.17 20.89 -2.53
N LYS A 95 -19.18 20.05 -2.79
CA LYS A 95 -19.94 20.05 -4.04
C LYS A 95 -20.80 21.29 -4.18
N GLU A 96 -21.48 21.72 -3.12
CA GLU A 96 -22.34 22.90 -3.14
C GLU A 96 -21.49 24.16 -3.33
N PHE A 97 -20.38 24.25 -2.60
CA PHE A 97 -19.39 25.33 -2.74
C PHE A 97 -18.83 25.43 -4.17
N MET A 98 -18.27 24.34 -4.72
CA MET A 98 -17.65 24.35 -6.05
C MET A 98 -18.67 24.65 -7.16
N THR A 99 -19.89 24.08 -7.07
CA THR A 99 -20.99 24.33 -8.02
C THR A 99 -21.46 25.78 -7.98
N ASP A 100 -21.44 26.45 -6.83
CA ASP A 100 -21.76 27.87 -6.74
C ASP A 100 -20.61 28.77 -7.21
N MET A 101 -19.35 28.37 -7.01
CA MET A 101 -18.19 29.10 -7.56
C MET A 101 -18.15 29.02 -9.09
N GLU A 102 -18.54 27.89 -9.69
CA GLU A 102 -18.67 27.70 -11.13
C GLU A 102 -19.67 28.69 -11.76
N LYS A 103 -20.85 28.85 -11.14
CA LYS A 103 -21.89 29.83 -11.54
C LYS A 103 -21.41 31.28 -11.43
N LEU A 104 -20.42 31.54 -10.59
CA LEU A 104 -19.79 32.85 -10.39
C LEU A 104 -18.53 33.03 -11.27
N GLY A 105 -18.17 32.07 -12.13
CA GLY A 105 -16.96 32.13 -12.95
C GLY A 105 -15.66 32.07 -12.14
N VAL A 106 -15.73 31.59 -10.89
CA VAL A 106 -14.62 31.58 -9.92
C VAL A 106 -13.96 30.21 -9.87
N TYR A 107 -12.64 30.22 -10.08
CA TYR A 107 -11.77 29.07 -9.96
C TYR A 107 -11.15 29.01 -8.56
N VAL A 108 -11.07 27.82 -7.96
CA VAL A 108 -10.65 27.62 -6.57
C VAL A 108 -9.24 27.06 -6.49
N LEU A 109 -8.39 27.70 -5.70
CA LEU A 109 -7.00 27.30 -5.41
C LEU A 109 -6.94 26.76 -3.97
N VAL A 110 -6.73 25.46 -3.80
CA VAL A 110 -6.91 24.77 -2.50
C VAL A 110 -5.58 24.45 -1.82
N ALA A 111 -5.49 24.55 -0.50
CA ALA A 111 -4.31 24.09 0.24
C ALA A 111 -4.28 22.56 0.36
N ALA A 112 -3.07 21.97 0.34
CA ALA A 112 -2.84 20.54 0.55
C ALA A 112 -2.72 20.14 2.03
N SER A 113 -2.77 21.11 2.94
CA SER A 113 -2.66 20.93 4.40
C SER A 113 -4.04 20.93 5.07
N PRO A 114 -4.34 19.98 5.98
CA PRO A 114 -5.66 19.86 6.58
C PRO A 114 -5.95 20.87 7.70
N ASP A 115 -7.23 21.20 7.87
CA ASP A 115 -7.76 22.00 8.97
C ASP A 115 -7.69 21.27 10.34
N ASN A 116 -7.98 22.01 11.41
CA ASN A 116 -7.95 21.65 12.83
C ASN A 116 -8.88 20.47 13.17
N SER A 117 -8.37 19.25 13.08
CA SER A 117 -9.04 18.03 13.57
C SER A 117 -8.59 17.67 14.99
N GLU A 118 -9.48 17.11 15.80
CA GLU A 118 -9.16 16.59 17.14
C GLU A 118 -8.10 15.48 17.10
N TYR A 119 -8.09 14.68 16.03
CA TYR A 119 -7.12 13.60 15.81
C TYR A 119 -5.79 14.13 15.27
N PHE A 120 -5.82 15.07 14.32
CA PHE A 120 -4.61 15.53 13.61
C PHE A 120 -3.93 16.74 14.29
N GLY A 121 -4.65 17.54 15.07
CA GLY A 121 -4.11 18.73 15.75
C GLY A 121 -4.18 20.01 14.90
N LYS A 122 -3.57 21.08 15.41
CA LYS A 122 -3.68 22.43 14.82
C LYS A 122 -2.69 22.67 13.67
N TYR A 123 -2.87 21.98 12.54
CA TYR A 123 -2.03 22.16 11.33
C TYR A 123 -2.48 23.27 10.38
N ARG A 124 -2.96 24.40 10.94
CA ARG A 124 -3.26 25.66 10.20
C ARG A 124 -2.08 26.18 9.37
N TYR A 125 -0.86 25.70 9.64
CA TYR A 125 0.35 25.92 8.85
C TYR A 125 1.03 24.57 8.57
N ALA A 126 1.27 24.26 7.29
CA ALA A 126 1.67 22.92 6.83
C ALA A 126 3.00 22.43 7.45
N PRO A 127 3.03 21.30 8.18
CA PRO A 127 4.23 20.84 8.88
C PRO A 127 5.21 20.05 7.99
N ILE A 128 5.61 20.59 6.84
CA ILE A 128 6.74 20.05 6.06
C ILE A 128 8.02 20.66 6.65
N ARG A 129 8.70 19.92 7.52
CA ARG A 129 9.89 20.38 8.26
C ARG A 129 10.85 19.20 8.50
N LYS A 130 12.16 19.42 8.40
CA LYS A 130 13.17 18.35 8.50
C LYS A 130 13.25 17.68 9.89
N ASP A 131 12.81 18.35 10.95
CA ASP A 131 12.69 17.77 12.30
C ASP A 131 11.49 16.82 12.45
N LEU A 132 10.69 16.65 11.39
CA LEU A 132 9.59 15.67 11.26
C LEU A 132 9.96 14.53 10.29
N GLY A 133 11.26 14.22 10.18
CA GLY A 133 11.76 13.03 9.49
C GLY A 133 11.50 11.72 10.25
N PRO A 134 12.18 10.62 9.87
CA PRO A 134 11.83 9.25 10.30
C PRO A 134 11.84 9.01 11.82
N ASP A 135 12.73 9.72 12.53
CA ASP A 135 12.89 9.65 13.99
C ASP A 135 12.12 10.77 14.74
N GLY A 136 11.39 11.62 14.00
CA GLY A 136 10.72 12.81 14.50
C GLY A 136 9.28 12.57 14.98
N PRO A 137 8.79 13.34 15.98
CA PRO A 137 7.43 13.20 16.48
C PRO A 137 6.40 13.87 15.55
N VAL A 138 5.63 13.05 14.83
CA VAL A 138 4.56 13.42 13.88
C VAL A 138 3.52 14.34 14.51
N THR A 139 3.32 14.26 15.82
CA THR A 139 2.48 15.17 16.60
C THR A 139 3.20 15.56 17.90
N GLY A 140 2.80 16.69 18.51
CA GLY A 140 3.22 17.08 19.86
C GLY A 140 2.78 16.13 21.00
N LYS A 141 2.33 14.91 20.67
CA LYS A 141 1.96 13.82 21.57
C LYS A 141 2.84 12.56 21.41
N GLY A 142 3.93 12.62 20.64
CA GLY A 142 5.00 11.61 20.68
C GLY A 142 4.79 10.33 19.85
N GLN A 143 4.03 10.40 18.76
CA GLN A 143 3.99 9.34 17.72
C GLN A 143 5.08 9.60 16.68
N THR A 144 5.80 8.57 16.20
CA THR A 144 6.84 8.67 15.16
C THR A 144 6.38 8.10 13.80
N ASP A 145 6.77 8.71 12.68
CA ASP A 145 6.57 8.13 11.34
C ASP A 145 7.86 7.41 10.96
N ASN A 146 7.93 6.12 11.29
CA ASN A 146 9.09 5.28 11.07
C ASN A 146 9.42 5.03 9.56
N GLY A 147 8.82 5.78 8.63
CA GLY A 147 9.09 5.73 7.20
C GLY A 147 10.23 6.66 6.78
N GLU A 148 11.15 6.16 5.94
CA GLU A 148 12.39 6.82 5.50
C GLU A 148 12.19 8.03 4.55
N THR A 149 11.33 9.01 4.88
CA THR A 149 11.15 10.28 4.12
C THR A 149 11.05 11.51 5.05
N CYS A 150 11.21 12.73 4.53
CA CYS A 150 11.19 13.97 5.32
C CYS A 150 9.86 14.75 5.29
N TYR A 151 8.75 14.09 4.95
CA TYR A 151 7.40 14.55 5.28
C TYR A 151 6.53 13.38 5.75
N PRO A 152 5.52 13.62 6.60
CA PRO A 152 4.64 12.55 7.07
C PRO A 152 3.95 11.81 5.92
N SER A 153 3.93 10.49 6.01
CA SER A 153 3.19 9.57 5.13
C SER A 153 1.74 10.03 4.91
N LEU A 154 1.10 10.42 6.00
CA LEU A 154 -0.26 10.93 6.05
C LEU A 154 -0.47 12.23 5.24
N LEU A 155 0.54 13.09 5.13
CA LEU A 155 0.43 14.32 4.33
C LEU A 155 0.28 14.01 2.84
N LEU A 156 1.00 12.99 2.35
CA LEU A 156 0.87 12.54 0.96
C LEU A 156 -0.51 11.91 0.71
N GLU A 157 -1.06 11.13 1.65
CA GLU A 157 -2.45 10.65 1.57
C GLU A 157 -3.48 11.79 1.46
N TYR A 158 -3.27 12.90 2.18
CA TYR A 158 -4.13 14.09 2.02
C TYR A 158 -3.93 14.79 0.69
N GLY A 159 -2.69 14.95 0.21
CA GLY A 159 -2.41 15.48 -1.13
C GLY A 159 -3.20 14.73 -2.21
N LYS A 160 -3.17 13.38 -2.17
CA LYS A 160 -3.97 12.52 -3.05
C LYS A 160 -5.46 12.77 -2.90
N LYS A 161 -6.01 12.72 -1.68
CA LYS A 161 -7.46 12.92 -1.45
C LYS A 161 -7.94 14.30 -1.90
N ILE A 162 -7.17 15.36 -1.64
CA ILE A 162 -7.50 16.73 -2.06
C ILE A 162 -7.45 16.83 -3.59
N ALA A 163 -6.38 16.34 -4.23
CA ALA A 163 -6.30 16.31 -5.69
C ALA A 163 -7.45 15.51 -6.32
N LYS A 164 -7.73 14.33 -5.79
CA LYS A 164 -8.85 13.46 -6.19
C LYS A 164 -10.22 14.16 -6.04
N ASN A 165 -10.49 14.79 -4.90
CA ASN A 165 -11.77 15.42 -4.60
C ASN A 165 -12.01 16.68 -5.45
N PHE A 166 -10.96 17.43 -5.78
CA PHE A 166 -11.06 18.70 -6.51
C PHE A 166 -10.84 18.57 -8.02
N ALA A 167 -10.22 17.50 -8.53
CA ALA A 167 -10.00 17.33 -9.98
C ALA A 167 -11.31 17.25 -10.79
N GLN A 168 -12.39 16.76 -10.16
CA GLN A 168 -13.70 16.59 -10.78
C GLN A 168 -14.41 17.90 -11.17
N TYR A 169 -13.82 19.05 -10.86
CA TYR A 169 -14.37 20.37 -11.16
C TYR A 169 -13.44 21.10 -12.12
N ASP A 170 -13.98 21.52 -13.28
CA ASP A 170 -13.29 22.39 -14.23
C ASP A 170 -12.76 23.65 -13.51
N ASN A 171 -13.54 24.18 -12.56
CA ASN A 171 -13.17 25.35 -11.77
C ASN A 171 -12.22 25.11 -10.60
N THR A 172 -11.46 24.01 -10.55
CA THR A 172 -10.27 23.93 -9.67
C THR A 172 -9.02 24.48 -10.38
N LEU A 173 -8.40 25.51 -9.82
CA LEU A 173 -7.23 26.17 -10.41
C LEU A 173 -5.91 25.44 -10.14
N GLY A 174 -5.73 24.91 -8.92
CA GLY A 174 -4.45 24.38 -8.47
C GLY A 174 -4.46 23.95 -7.00
N ILE A 175 -3.35 23.35 -6.55
CA ILE A 175 -3.15 22.91 -5.16
C ILE A 175 -1.88 23.55 -4.58
N ILE A 176 -2.00 24.27 -3.46
CA ILE A 176 -0.87 24.84 -2.72
C ILE A 176 -0.30 23.76 -1.79
N LEU A 177 0.90 23.25 -2.11
CA LEU A 177 1.57 22.18 -1.37
C LEU A 177 2.07 22.63 0.01
N ALA A 178 2.51 23.88 0.12
CA ALA A 178 2.98 24.47 1.37
C ALA A 178 2.91 26.00 1.33
N ASN A 179 2.79 26.61 2.52
CA ASN A 179 2.69 28.06 2.73
C ASN A 179 3.73 28.52 3.77
N GLU A 180 4.59 29.48 3.42
CA GLU A 180 5.56 30.18 4.29
C GLU A 180 6.61 29.32 5.04
N ILE A 181 6.63 28.00 4.87
CA ILE A 181 7.49 27.07 5.63
C ILE A 181 9.01 27.20 5.41
N MET A 182 9.44 27.76 4.26
CA MET A 182 10.85 28.02 3.98
C MET A 182 11.09 29.49 4.28
N GLN A 183 12.18 29.82 4.96
CA GLN A 183 12.46 31.19 5.37
C GLN A 183 13.79 31.65 4.74
N THR A 184 14.86 31.80 5.53
CA THR A 184 16.20 32.10 4.98
C THR A 184 16.93 30.84 4.53
N ASP A 185 16.71 29.74 5.23
CA ASP A 185 17.23 28.41 4.91
C ASP A 185 16.32 27.67 3.91
N LEU A 186 16.88 26.62 3.31
CA LEU A 186 16.18 25.72 2.38
C LEU A 186 15.88 24.35 3.03
N THR A 187 15.89 24.26 4.37
CA THR A 187 15.79 23.02 5.14
C THR A 187 14.58 22.16 4.76
N ALA A 188 13.45 22.81 4.44
CA ALA A 188 12.22 22.15 4.01
C ALA A 188 12.09 22.01 2.47
N GLY A 189 12.93 22.67 1.68
CA GLY A 189 12.80 22.74 0.22
C GLY A 189 12.96 21.42 -0.50
N ALA A 190 13.92 20.58 -0.06
CA ALA A 190 14.05 19.20 -0.54
C ALA A 190 12.76 18.38 -0.30
N CYS A 191 12.10 18.60 0.84
CA CYS A 191 10.89 17.88 1.23
C CYS A 191 9.64 18.40 0.49
N VAL A 192 9.51 19.71 0.26
CA VAL A 192 8.47 20.30 -0.61
C VAL A 192 8.60 19.76 -2.03
N LYS A 193 9.83 19.72 -2.56
CA LYS A 193 10.10 19.22 -3.91
C LYS A 193 9.82 17.72 -4.05
N GLN A 194 10.21 16.91 -3.07
CA GLN A 194 9.89 15.48 -3.07
C GLN A 194 8.37 15.23 -2.95
N TYR A 195 7.64 16.03 -2.16
CA TYR A 195 6.19 15.97 -2.09
C TYR A 195 5.51 16.37 -3.40
N ALA A 196 6.02 17.42 -4.07
CA ALA A 196 5.57 17.83 -5.41
C ALA A 196 5.77 16.71 -6.44
N ALA A 197 6.93 16.05 -6.40
CA ALA A 197 7.26 14.94 -7.29
C ALA A 197 6.30 13.77 -7.07
N ASP A 198 6.17 13.28 -5.83
CA ASP A 198 5.30 12.15 -5.49
C ASP A 198 3.83 12.42 -5.90
N LEU A 199 3.30 13.61 -5.60
CA LEU A 199 1.91 13.94 -5.96
C LEU A 199 1.72 14.10 -7.48
N LYS A 200 2.71 14.64 -8.21
CA LYS A 200 2.69 14.64 -9.68
C LYS A 200 2.75 13.25 -10.28
N ASN A 201 3.53 12.35 -9.71
CA ASN A 201 3.61 10.97 -10.18
C ASN A 201 2.29 10.23 -9.95
N TRP A 202 1.67 10.43 -8.78
CA TRP A 202 0.34 9.92 -8.46
C TRP A 202 -0.71 10.44 -9.45
N MET A 203 -0.74 11.74 -9.75
CA MET A 203 -1.69 12.29 -10.74
C MET A 203 -1.44 11.75 -12.16
N ARG A 204 -0.18 11.65 -12.61
CA ARG A 204 0.16 11.16 -13.98
C ARG A 204 -0.36 9.77 -14.25
N ALA A 205 -0.13 8.83 -13.32
CA ALA A 205 -0.59 7.47 -13.47
C ALA A 205 -2.13 7.35 -13.45
N ASN A 206 -2.80 8.31 -12.80
CA ASN A 206 -4.26 8.45 -12.80
C ASN A 206 -4.77 9.37 -13.93
N GLY A 207 -3.94 9.81 -14.88
CA GLY A 207 -4.32 10.84 -15.88
C GLY A 207 -5.51 10.47 -16.77
N LYS A 208 -5.67 9.18 -17.11
CA LYS A 208 -6.88 8.66 -17.81
C LYS A 208 -8.15 8.63 -16.95
N LYS A 209 -8.07 9.05 -15.68
CA LYS A 209 -9.15 9.06 -14.68
C LYS A 209 -9.34 10.43 -14.02
N MET A 210 -8.39 11.37 -14.14
CA MET A 210 -8.48 12.72 -13.58
C MET A 210 -7.58 13.70 -14.31
N ARG A 211 -7.93 14.98 -14.31
CA ARG A 211 -7.05 16.08 -14.73
C ARG A 211 -5.80 16.19 -13.85
N MET A 212 -4.66 16.50 -14.49
CA MET A 212 -3.45 16.99 -13.83
C MET A 212 -3.72 18.38 -13.23
N ILE A 213 -3.90 18.47 -11.92
CA ILE A 213 -4.06 19.76 -11.24
C ILE A 213 -2.67 20.41 -11.07
N PRO A 214 -2.47 21.68 -11.47
CA PRO A 214 -1.20 22.38 -11.26
C PRO A 214 -0.84 22.51 -9.77
N LEU A 215 0.43 22.29 -9.43
CA LEU A 215 0.92 22.38 -8.05
C LEU A 215 1.62 23.71 -7.77
N ALA A 216 1.32 24.32 -6.63
CA ALA A 216 1.79 25.64 -6.24
C ALA A 216 2.58 25.60 -4.91
N TYR A 217 3.49 26.55 -4.73
CA TYR A 217 4.10 26.88 -3.44
C TYR A 217 3.88 28.36 -3.13
N ALA A 218 3.48 28.67 -1.88
CA ALA A 218 3.33 30.04 -1.40
C ALA A 218 4.51 30.41 -0.49
N ALA A 219 5.31 31.37 -0.93
CA ALA A 219 6.46 31.93 -0.24
C ALA A 219 6.05 33.13 0.62
N ALA A 220 6.62 33.27 1.82
CA ALA A 220 6.50 34.52 2.59
C ALA A 220 7.20 35.69 1.88
N ASP A 221 6.90 36.90 2.35
CA ASP A 221 7.43 38.20 1.91
C ASP A 221 8.96 38.25 1.89
N SER A 222 9.58 37.72 2.95
CA SER A 222 10.93 38.06 3.34
C SER A 222 11.52 36.98 4.25
N ALA A 223 12.81 37.12 4.52
CA ALA A 223 13.38 36.55 5.72
C ALA A 223 12.68 37.16 6.95
N TYR A 224 11.97 36.35 7.77
CA TYR A 224 11.56 36.82 9.10
C TYR A 224 12.74 37.51 9.77
N ASN A 225 12.58 38.80 10.08
CA ASN A 225 13.64 39.66 10.64
C ASN A 225 13.83 39.38 12.14
N ASN A 226 14.00 38.09 12.45
CA ASN A 226 14.04 37.49 13.77
C ASN A 226 15.45 36.91 13.97
N PRO A 227 16.36 37.64 14.66
CA PRO A 227 17.76 37.22 14.84
C PRO A 227 17.93 35.97 15.72
N LYS A 228 16.84 35.34 16.17
CA LYS A 228 16.84 34.01 16.81
C LYS A 228 16.73 32.86 15.81
N VAL A 229 16.31 33.12 14.57
CA VAL A 229 16.07 32.10 13.52
C VAL A 229 17.22 32.07 12.51
N SER A 230 17.77 33.22 12.13
CA SER A 230 18.91 33.29 11.22
C SER A 230 19.86 34.43 11.55
N LYS A 231 21.14 34.24 11.23
CA LYS A 231 22.20 35.26 11.30
C LYS A 231 22.47 35.93 9.94
N THR A 232 21.83 35.46 8.87
CA THR A 232 22.07 35.90 7.50
C THR A 232 20.79 36.53 6.94
N VAL A 233 20.78 37.86 6.86
CA VAL A 233 19.70 38.60 6.19
C VAL A 233 19.96 38.57 4.69
N LEU A 234 19.21 37.73 3.97
CA LEU A 234 19.14 37.80 2.51
C LEU A 234 18.36 39.05 2.10
N GLN A 235 18.81 39.74 1.05
CA GLN A 235 18.00 40.77 0.41
C GLN A 235 16.77 40.12 -0.27
N PRO A 236 15.61 40.80 -0.38
CA PRO A 236 14.41 40.24 -1.00
C PRO A 236 14.67 39.69 -2.42
N GLU A 237 15.54 40.35 -3.20
CA GLU A 237 15.98 39.86 -4.51
C GLU A 237 16.61 38.45 -4.43
N GLU A 238 17.58 38.24 -3.55
CA GLU A 238 18.24 36.94 -3.41
C GLU A 238 17.32 35.88 -2.83
N TYR A 239 16.43 36.28 -1.92
CA TYR A 239 15.52 35.39 -1.20
C TYR A 239 14.58 34.61 -2.15
N HIS A 240 13.84 35.29 -3.05
CA HIS A 240 12.97 34.55 -3.98
C HIS A 240 13.79 33.77 -5.01
N VAL A 241 14.93 34.28 -5.46
CA VAL A 241 15.76 33.59 -6.48
C VAL A 241 16.39 32.31 -5.92
N VAL A 242 16.92 32.33 -4.69
CA VAL A 242 17.45 31.14 -4.00
C VAL A 242 16.35 30.11 -3.78
N LYS A 243 15.14 30.53 -3.38
CA LYS A 243 13.98 29.62 -3.22
C LYS A 243 13.53 29.00 -4.54
N ILE A 244 13.42 29.78 -5.60
CA ILE A 244 13.04 29.30 -6.93
C ILE A 244 14.10 28.32 -7.47
N GLN A 245 15.39 28.70 -7.42
CA GLN A 245 16.48 27.83 -7.82
C GLN A 245 16.49 26.52 -7.00
N GLY A 246 16.29 26.59 -5.68
CA GLY A 246 16.23 25.41 -4.81
C GLY A 246 15.01 24.51 -5.01
N LEU A 247 13.86 25.08 -5.39
CA LEU A 247 12.66 24.31 -5.72
C LEU A 247 12.75 23.68 -7.13
N LEU A 248 13.37 24.35 -8.10
CA LEU A 248 13.40 23.90 -9.50
C LEU A 248 14.70 23.17 -9.93
N CYS A 249 15.77 23.19 -9.12
CA CYS A 249 17.09 22.65 -9.49
C CYS A 249 17.05 21.22 -10.07
N GLY A 250 17.66 20.98 -11.22
CA GLY A 250 17.72 19.66 -11.88
C GLY A 250 16.37 19.08 -12.29
N ASP A 251 15.28 19.85 -12.24
CA ASP A 251 14.01 19.48 -12.85
C ASP A 251 13.95 20.00 -14.30
N LYS A 252 13.15 19.35 -15.13
CA LYS A 252 12.97 19.67 -16.56
C LYS A 252 11.52 20.08 -16.82
N MET A 253 11.31 20.85 -17.88
CA MET A 253 9.97 21.12 -18.39
C MET A 253 9.64 20.14 -19.53
N SER A 254 8.45 19.53 -19.46
CA SER A 254 7.85 18.76 -20.56
C SER A 254 6.44 19.29 -20.79
N ASP A 255 6.06 19.51 -22.05
CA ASP A 255 4.68 19.86 -22.46
C ASP A 255 4.09 21.08 -21.71
N GLY A 256 4.96 22.00 -21.28
CA GLY A 256 4.61 23.19 -20.52
C GLY A 256 4.47 23.01 -19.00
N PHE A 257 4.81 21.84 -18.43
CA PHE A 257 4.79 21.57 -16.99
C PHE A 257 6.18 21.18 -16.47
N MET A 258 6.47 21.48 -15.20
CA MET A 258 7.68 20.99 -14.51
C MET A 258 7.55 19.50 -14.16
N THR A 259 8.57 18.67 -14.39
CA THR A 259 8.42 17.21 -14.23
C THR A 259 8.37 16.73 -12.78
N LYS A 260 9.01 17.43 -11.83
CA LYS A 260 9.14 17.01 -10.42
C LYS A 260 8.83 18.11 -9.41
N SER A 261 8.92 19.37 -9.81
CA SER A 261 8.76 20.54 -8.96
C SER A 261 7.39 21.21 -9.14
N ILE A 262 7.20 22.40 -8.55
CA ILE A 262 5.98 23.22 -8.69
C ILE A 262 5.76 23.74 -10.12
N ASP A 263 4.49 24.02 -10.44
CA ASP A 263 4.04 24.72 -11.65
C ASP A 263 3.77 26.21 -11.41
N MET A 264 3.41 26.59 -10.17
CA MET A 264 3.20 27.98 -9.77
C MET A 264 4.06 28.36 -8.55
N TYR A 265 4.73 29.50 -8.62
CA TYR A 265 5.36 30.16 -7.48
C TYR A 265 4.53 31.37 -7.06
N LEU A 266 4.00 31.34 -5.84
CA LEU A 266 3.14 32.37 -5.30
C LEU A 266 3.89 33.18 -4.24
N ILE A 267 3.82 34.51 -4.34
CA ILE A 267 4.42 35.44 -3.39
C ILE A 267 3.32 35.90 -2.42
N ASN A 268 3.50 35.69 -1.12
CA ASN A 268 2.70 36.33 -0.09
C ASN A 268 3.42 37.60 0.36
N GLU A 269 2.92 38.78 0.00
CA GLU A 269 3.43 40.06 0.49
C GLU A 269 2.28 40.85 1.10
N TYR A 270 2.11 40.76 2.42
CA TYR A 270 1.00 41.41 3.13
C TYR A 270 1.46 42.30 4.29
N ARG A 271 2.78 42.48 4.47
CA ARG A 271 3.33 43.07 5.70
C ARG A 271 3.89 44.47 5.46
N TRP A 272 4.88 44.65 4.59
CA TRP A 272 5.60 45.93 4.49
C TRP A 272 6.15 46.22 3.09
N CYS A 273 5.65 47.26 2.41
CA CYS A 273 6.31 47.85 1.24
C CYS A 273 7.61 48.64 1.60
N GLU A 274 8.24 48.41 2.76
CA GLU A 274 9.47 49.07 3.27
C GLU A 274 9.60 50.60 3.12
N GLY A 275 8.49 51.33 2.91
CA GLY A 275 8.48 52.78 2.70
C GLY A 275 8.46 53.24 1.23
N VAL A 276 8.50 52.31 0.26
CA VAL A 276 7.99 52.56 -1.09
C VAL A 276 6.48 52.30 -1.15
N ASP A 277 5.85 52.57 -2.29
CA ASP A 277 4.42 52.34 -2.49
C ASP A 277 4.11 50.97 -3.15
N TYR A 278 2.82 50.63 -3.18
CA TYR A 278 2.29 49.38 -3.72
C TYR A 278 2.63 49.18 -5.22
N ASP A 279 2.75 50.25 -6.00
CA ASP A 279 3.10 50.19 -7.43
C ASP A 279 4.60 49.92 -7.61
N ALA A 280 5.45 50.55 -6.80
CA ALA A 280 6.89 50.30 -6.76
C ALA A 280 7.23 48.87 -6.32
N THR A 281 6.58 48.35 -5.27
CA THR A 281 6.79 46.96 -4.82
C THR A 281 6.30 45.93 -5.83
N TYR A 282 5.15 46.18 -6.48
CA TYR A 282 4.67 45.31 -7.57
C TYR A 282 5.68 45.29 -8.74
N LYS A 283 6.20 46.45 -9.13
CA LYS A 283 7.26 46.59 -10.16
C LYS A 283 8.55 45.87 -9.78
N PHE A 284 8.98 45.96 -8.53
CA PHE A 284 10.15 45.26 -8.03
C PHE A 284 10.02 43.74 -8.23
N PHE A 285 8.90 43.14 -7.81
CA PHE A 285 8.67 41.70 -7.98
C PHE A 285 8.54 41.29 -9.45
N LEU A 286 7.97 42.15 -10.31
CA LEU A 286 7.92 41.92 -11.76
C LEU A 286 9.33 41.85 -12.39
N GLU A 287 10.16 42.87 -12.16
CA GLU A 287 11.56 42.90 -12.65
C GLU A 287 12.37 41.73 -12.08
N LEU A 288 12.12 41.34 -10.82
CA LEU A 288 12.81 40.25 -10.15
C LEU A 288 12.60 38.90 -10.86
N VAL A 289 11.37 38.60 -11.32
CA VAL A 289 11.00 37.29 -11.90
C VAL A 289 11.06 37.22 -13.43
N LYS A 290 11.60 38.25 -14.12
CA LYS A 290 11.76 38.22 -15.58
C LYS A 290 12.55 37.02 -16.07
N GLY A 291 12.09 36.42 -17.16
CA GLY A 291 12.66 35.20 -17.73
C GLY A 291 12.37 33.91 -16.94
N LEU A 292 11.52 33.93 -15.90
CA LEU A 292 11.13 32.71 -15.21
C LEU A 292 10.20 31.86 -16.12
N PRO A 293 10.45 30.54 -16.26
CA PRO A 293 9.66 29.67 -17.15
C PRO A 293 8.42 29.05 -16.49
N ILE A 294 8.08 29.40 -15.24
CA ILE A 294 6.90 28.90 -14.52
C ILE A 294 5.96 30.04 -14.10
N VAL A 295 4.71 29.72 -13.79
CA VAL A 295 3.68 30.71 -13.42
C VAL A 295 4.07 31.44 -12.14
N VAL A 296 4.07 32.77 -12.18
CA VAL A 296 4.19 33.61 -10.97
C VAL A 296 2.90 34.37 -10.72
N GLY A 297 2.51 34.45 -9.45
CA GLY A 297 1.49 35.39 -8.99
C GLY A 297 1.68 35.80 -7.55
N PHE A 298 0.85 36.72 -7.06
CA PHE A 298 0.73 36.95 -5.62
C PHE A 298 -0.28 35.96 -5.03
N GLY A 299 0.19 35.13 -4.10
CA GLY A 299 -0.66 34.24 -3.31
C GLY A 299 -1.48 35.00 -2.26
N GLU A 300 -0.93 36.10 -1.74
CA GLU A 300 -1.51 37.07 -0.81
C GLU A 300 -0.87 38.43 -1.13
N TYR A 301 -1.64 39.52 -1.28
CA TYR A 301 -1.05 40.85 -1.51
C TYR A 301 -1.74 42.00 -0.75
N GLY A 302 -0.93 42.82 -0.07
CA GLY A 302 -1.30 44.00 0.72
C GLY A 302 -0.06 44.76 1.21
N CYS A 303 -0.12 46.09 1.31
CA CYS A 303 0.96 46.87 1.96
C CYS A 303 0.40 47.81 3.02
N HIS A 304 1.22 48.08 4.03
CA HIS A 304 0.89 48.93 5.17
C HIS A 304 0.81 50.41 4.78
N GLU A 305 -0.30 50.82 4.17
CA GLU A 305 -0.67 52.24 4.11
C GLU A 305 -1.20 52.69 5.49
N PRO A 306 -0.97 53.95 5.91
CA PRO A 306 -1.51 54.46 7.17
C PRO A 306 -3.04 54.37 7.21
N PRO A 307 -3.67 54.02 8.36
CA PRO A 307 -5.10 53.67 8.45
C PRO A 307 -6.08 54.83 8.20
N THR A 308 -5.59 56.01 7.79
CA THR A 308 -6.38 57.16 7.35
C THR A 308 -6.53 57.25 5.82
N LYS A 309 -5.81 56.44 5.05
CA LYS A 309 -5.87 56.39 3.58
C LYS A 309 -6.27 54.99 3.13
N ALA A 310 -7.41 54.88 2.44
CA ALA A 310 -7.85 53.60 1.88
C ALA A 310 -6.93 53.19 0.72
N ARG A 311 -6.55 51.91 0.69
CA ARG A 311 -5.55 51.33 -0.21
C ARG A 311 -5.91 51.57 -1.67
N THR A 312 -4.88 51.89 -2.46
CA THR A 312 -4.98 51.83 -3.93
C THR A 312 -4.48 50.49 -4.43
N TRP A 313 -5.07 50.01 -5.52
CA TRP A 313 -4.82 48.67 -6.07
C TRP A 313 -4.23 48.76 -7.49
N PRO A 314 -3.05 49.40 -7.68
CA PRO A 314 -2.47 49.68 -9.00
C PRO A 314 -2.05 48.44 -9.78
N MET A 315 -2.07 47.23 -9.17
CA MET A 315 -1.93 45.99 -9.93
C MET A 315 -3.12 45.69 -10.84
N VAL A 316 -4.34 46.18 -10.53
CA VAL A 316 -5.55 45.91 -11.31
C VAL A 316 -5.45 46.36 -12.78
N PRO A 317 -4.98 47.58 -13.13
CA PRO A 317 -4.72 47.92 -14.52
C PRO A 317 -3.64 47.04 -15.17
N TYR A 318 -2.59 46.63 -14.44
CA TYR A 318 -1.60 45.70 -15.00
C TYR A 318 -2.21 44.32 -15.32
N LEU A 319 -3.08 43.80 -14.44
CA LEU A 319 -3.81 42.52 -14.62
C LEU A 319 -4.90 42.55 -15.71
N LEU A 320 -5.25 43.71 -16.26
CA LEU A 320 -6.37 43.86 -17.19
C LEU A 320 -6.00 44.52 -18.51
N GLN A 321 -4.95 45.35 -18.59
CA GLN A 321 -4.55 46.00 -19.84
C GLN A 321 -3.55 45.16 -20.65
N GLU A 322 -3.51 45.41 -21.96
CA GLU A 322 -2.54 44.81 -22.88
C GLU A 322 -1.08 45.02 -22.41
N PRO A 323 -0.19 44.03 -22.56
CA PRO A 323 1.24 44.15 -22.25
C PRO A 323 1.90 45.42 -22.83
N SER A 324 1.52 45.83 -24.05
CA SER A 324 2.00 47.06 -24.71
C SER A 324 1.68 48.34 -23.90
N LYS A 325 0.54 48.38 -23.22
CA LYS A 325 0.07 49.49 -22.37
C LYS A 325 0.64 49.39 -20.95
N THR A 326 1.03 48.19 -20.50
CA THR A 326 1.58 47.90 -19.17
C THR A 326 3.11 47.75 -19.16
N LYS A 327 3.82 48.09 -20.24
CA LYS A 327 5.28 47.92 -20.40
C LYS A 327 5.79 46.47 -20.26
N GLY A 328 5.01 45.51 -20.74
CA GLY A 328 5.33 44.08 -20.71
C GLY A 328 4.92 43.38 -19.41
N PHE A 329 4.42 44.08 -18.39
CA PHE A 329 4.24 43.51 -17.05
C PHE A 329 3.36 42.26 -17.03
N THR A 330 2.35 42.19 -17.89
CA THR A 330 1.47 41.02 -18.03
C THR A 330 2.09 39.86 -18.81
N ASN A 331 3.25 39.97 -19.45
CA ASN A 331 3.86 38.87 -20.20
C ASN A 331 4.44 37.79 -19.27
N VAL A 332 5.13 38.20 -18.22
CA VAL A 332 5.78 37.30 -17.24
C VAL A 332 4.85 36.94 -16.07
N PHE A 333 3.94 37.86 -15.70
CA PHE A 333 3.14 37.71 -14.49
C PHE A 333 1.73 37.19 -14.75
N SER A 334 1.23 36.35 -13.86
CA SER A 334 0.02 35.54 -14.11
C SER A 334 -1.10 35.73 -13.08
N GLY A 335 -1.00 36.71 -12.18
CA GLY A 335 -2.13 37.22 -11.40
C GLY A 335 -1.83 37.51 -9.93
N GLY A 336 -2.84 37.95 -9.17
CA GLY A 336 -2.71 38.25 -7.75
C GLY A 336 -4.00 38.09 -6.95
N LEU A 337 -3.84 37.73 -5.68
CA LEU A 337 -4.92 37.54 -4.71
C LEU A 337 -4.81 38.57 -3.59
N ALA A 338 -5.87 39.35 -3.37
CA ALA A 338 -5.94 40.27 -2.23
C ALA A 338 -6.02 39.49 -0.91
N TYR A 339 -5.34 40.00 0.13
CA TYR A 339 -5.30 39.35 1.44
C TYR A 339 -6.69 39.23 2.12
N SER A 340 -6.85 38.15 2.88
CA SER A 340 -8.03 37.65 3.62
C SER A 340 -9.43 38.22 3.31
N TYR A 341 -10.27 37.32 2.81
CA TYR A 341 -11.69 37.29 3.12
C TYR A 341 -11.87 36.75 4.53
N GLY A 342 -12.07 37.67 5.47
CA GLY A 342 -12.74 37.44 6.74
C GLY A 342 -11.82 37.13 7.92
N GLU A 343 -11.48 38.18 8.66
CA GLU A 343 -10.67 38.12 9.87
C GLU A 343 -11.17 39.18 10.88
N ALA A 344 -11.42 38.79 12.13
CA ALA A 344 -11.55 39.70 13.28
C ALA A 344 -11.53 38.92 14.60
N LYS A 345 -10.96 39.42 15.70
CA LYS A 345 -10.43 40.78 15.91
C LYS A 345 -8.95 40.90 15.61
N LEU A 346 -8.66 41.78 14.66
CA LEU A 346 -7.36 42.43 14.54
C LEU A 346 -7.21 43.55 15.59
N ASP A 347 -5.97 43.87 15.95
CA ASP A 347 -5.62 44.86 16.96
C ASP A 347 -5.50 46.29 16.38
N LYS A 348 -5.15 47.27 17.22
CA LYS A 348 -5.17 48.70 16.85
C LYS A 348 -4.20 49.12 15.73
N GLY A 349 -3.25 48.27 15.34
CA GLY A 349 -2.28 48.55 14.26
C GLY A 349 -2.52 47.75 12.98
N SER A 350 -3.45 46.81 12.96
CA SER A 350 -3.59 45.82 11.91
C SER A 350 -4.54 46.27 10.79
N ALA A 351 -3.97 46.60 9.62
CA ALA A 351 -4.59 47.47 8.62
C ALA A 351 -5.10 46.76 7.34
N PHE A 352 -5.29 45.43 7.38
CA PHE A 352 -5.28 44.61 6.15
C PHE A 352 -6.56 43.89 5.69
N PRO A 353 -7.59 43.61 6.52
CA PRO A 353 -8.63 42.67 6.13
C PRO A 353 -9.64 43.34 5.19
N MET A 354 -10.13 42.60 4.21
CA MET A 354 -11.07 43.14 3.23
C MET A 354 -12.49 43.31 3.81
N PHE A 355 -12.78 42.59 4.91
CA PHE A 355 -14.03 42.62 5.66
C PHE A 355 -13.74 42.71 7.16
N SER A 356 -14.65 43.30 7.94
CA SER A 356 -14.41 43.65 9.36
C SER A 356 -15.46 43.07 10.31
N GLY A 357 -15.03 42.41 11.39
CA GLY A 357 -15.90 42.02 12.51
C GLY A 357 -16.66 40.68 12.38
N GLY A 358 -16.03 39.65 11.80
CA GLY A 358 -16.45 38.24 11.96
C GLY A 358 -15.80 37.59 13.18
N SER A 359 -15.68 36.26 13.18
CA SER A 359 -14.91 35.50 14.20
C SER A 359 -13.44 35.24 13.81
N LEU A 360 -12.60 34.84 14.76
CA LEU A 360 -11.27 34.26 14.51
C LEU A 360 -11.31 32.74 14.29
N ASP A 361 -12.44 32.09 14.62
CA ASP A 361 -12.63 30.66 14.45
C ASP A 361 -13.08 30.33 13.01
N PRO A 362 -12.34 29.52 12.24
CA PRO A 362 -12.71 29.10 10.89
C PRO A 362 -14.06 28.38 10.77
N LEU A 363 -14.67 27.96 11.89
CA LEU A 363 -15.93 27.23 11.96
C LEU A 363 -17.11 28.11 12.42
N GLU A 364 -16.93 29.42 12.51
CA GLU A 364 -17.94 30.42 12.89
C GLU A 364 -18.25 31.41 11.75
N GLU A 365 -19.05 32.46 12.05
CA GLU A 365 -19.55 33.40 11.04
C GLU A 365 -18.43 34.33 10.48
N PRO A 366 -18.24 34.35 9.15
CA PRO A 366 -17.36 35.29 8.48
C PRO A 366 -17.91 36.72 8.52
N SER A 367 -17.01 37.71 8.45
CA SER A 367 -17.46 39.08 8.23
C SER A 367 -18.09 39.23 6.84
N SER A 368 -19.34 39.69 6.81
CA SER A 368 -20.01 40.22 5.62
C SER A 368 -19.75 41.72 5.40
N LYS A 369 -19.18 42.43 6.39
CA LYS A 369 -19.05 43.89 6.41
C LYS A 369 -17.79 44.36 5.70
N ALA A 370 -17.97 44.72 4.43
CA ALA A 370 -16.97 45.34 3.56
C ALA A 370 -16.16 46.48 4.23
N SER A 371 -14.87 46.50 3.94
CA SER A 371 -13.97 47.64 4.21
C SER A 371 -14.02 48.70 3.08
N THR A 372 -13.44 49.87 3.34
CA THR A 372 -13.19 50.87 2.30
C THR A 372 -12.22 50.35 1.24
N ASP A 373 -11.26 49.49 1.62
CA ASP A 373 -10.29 48.90 0.70
C ASP A 373 -10.91 47.91 -0.28
N TYR A 374 -11.90 47.12 0.18
CA TYR A 374 -12.75 46.30 -0.68
C TYR A 374 -13.59 47.14 -1.65
N THR A 375 -14.13 48.26 -1.17
CA THR A 375 -14.89 49.21 -2.01
C THR A 375 -14.00 49.82 -3.10
N ASN A 376 -12.77 50.20 -2.73
CA ASN A 376 -11.74 50.65 -3.67
C ASN A 376 -11.37 49.56 -4.68
N LEU A 377 -11.15 48.32 -4.24
CA LEU A 377 -10.75 47.21 -5.13
C LEU A 377 -11.84 46.94 -6.17
N LYS A 378 -13.11 46.92 -5.75
CA LYS A 378 -14.25 46.80 -6.65
C LYS A 378 -14.26 47.91 -7.70
N SER A 379 -14.16 49.17 -7.28
CA SER A 379 -14.10 50.31 -8.20
C SER A 379 -12.93 50.24 -9.19
N GLN A 380 -11.77 49.72 -8.78
CA GLN A 380 -10.63 49.52 -9.70
C GLN A 380 -10.90 48.39 -10.71
N PHE A 381 -11.51 47.28 -10.30
CA PHE A 381 -11.92 46.22 -11.24
C PHE A 381 -12.99 46.72 -12.22
N ASP A 382 -13.92 47.55 -11.78
CA ASP A 382 -14.96 48.11 -12.64
C ASP A 382 -14.38 49.04 -13.71
N LYS A 383 -13.38 49.85 -13.37
CA LYS A 383 -12.72 50.83 -14.25
C LYS A 383 -12.00 50.24 -15.46
N TYR A 384 -11.55 48.99 -15.41
CA TYR A 384 -10.76 48.38 -16.50
C TYR A 384 -11.43 47.13 -17.08
N SER A 385 -11.18 46.86 -18.35
CA SER A 385 -11.70 45.70 -19.10
C SER A 385 -10.58 44.69 -19.37
N PRO A 386 -10.81 43.37 -19.29
CA PRO A 386 -9.77 42.38 -19.55
C PRO A 386 -9.27 42.40 -21.00
N PHE A 387 -7.95 42.45 -21.16
CA PHE A 387 -7.23 42.10 -22.37
C PHE A 387 -7.39 40.60 -22.66
N LYS A 388 -7.69 40.27 -23.92
CA LYS A 388 -7.75 38.89 -24.42
C LYS A 388 -6.46 38.56 -25.17
N GLU A 389 -5.64 37.70 -24.58
CA GLU A 389 -4.59 36.93 -25.27
C GLU A 389 -5.15 35.53 -25.50
N THR A 390 -5.00 34.96 -26.70
CA THR A 390 -5.38 33.57 -27.00
C THR A 390 -4.12 32.74 -27.23
N ALA A 391 -4.07 31.53 -26.69
CA ALA A 391 -2.99 30.58 -26.92
C ALA A 391 -2.85 30.27 -28.43
N LYS A 392 -1.61 30.10 -28.91
CA LYS A 392 -1.32 29.80 -30.33
C LYS A 392 -1.46 28.31 -30.68
N TRP A 393 -2.22 27.56 -29.87
CA TRP A 393 -2.41 26.13 -30.02
C TRP A 393 -3.61 25.78 -30.90
N THR A 394 -3.75 24.49 -31.19
CA THR A 394 -4.95 23.81 -31.68
C THR A 394 -5.39 22.78 -30.65
N ASP A 395 -6.60 22.22 -30.77
CA ASP A 395 -7.02 21.11 -29.90
C ASP A 395 -6.07 19.91 -29.94
N SER A 396 -5.41 19.66 -31.08
CA SER A 396 -4.40 18.61 -31.25
C SER A 396 -3.01 18.96 -30.70
N THR A 397 -2.74 20.21 -30.30
CA THR A 397 -1.42 20.66 -29.84
C THR A 397 -1.42 21.33 -28.47
N LYS A 398 -2.59 21.68 -27.91
CA LYS A 398 -2.73 22.33 -26.59
C LYS A 398 -2.10 21.59 -25.42
N CYS A 399 -1.86 20.28 -25.53
CA CYS A 399 -1.16 19.48 -24.52
C CYS A 399 0.30 19.12 -24.86
N LYS A 400 0.92 19.84 -25.81
CA LYS A 400 2.37 19.82 -26.09
C LYS A 400 2.97 21.21 -26.32
N TRP A 401 2.13 22.19 -26.70
CA TRP A 401 2.51 23.58 -26.85
C TRP A 401 2.78 24.27 -25.52
N ALA A 402 3.87 25.02 -25.45
CA ALA A 402 4.13 26.01 -24.41
C ALA A 402 4.41 27.38 -25.05
N PRO A 403 4.06 28.50 -24.38
CA PRO A 403 4.50 29.82 -24.81
C PRO A 403 6.02 29.94 -24.67
N GLU A 404 6.65 30.69 -25.56
CA GLU A 404 8.05 31.09 -25.40
C GLU A 404 8.18 32.05 -24.21
N VAL A 405 9.33 32.00 -23.52
CA VAL A 405 9.65 32.97 -22.47
C VAL A 405 10.15 34.25 -23.14
N GLU A 406 9.21 35.12 -23.49
CA GLU A 406 9.41 36.34 -24.30
C GLU A 406 10.43 37.35 -23.72
N GLU A 407 10.68 37.32 -22.41
CA GLU A 407 11.59 38.25 -21.72
C GLU A 407 12.86 37.59 -21.20
N SER A 408 14.01 38.22 -21.44
CA SER A 408 15.29 37.83 -20.84
C SER A 408 15.31 38.06 -19.33
N ILE A 409 16.14 37.30 -18.61
CA ILE A 409 16.40 37.52 -17.18
C ILE A 409 16.87 38.97 -16.94
N SER A 410 16.29 39.65 -15.95
CA SER A 410 16.64 41.05 -15.66
C SER A 410 18.09 41.16 -15.16
N SER A 411 18.85 42.11 -15.72
CA SER A 411 20.26 42.31 -15.40
C SER A 411 20.51 42.78 -13.95
N THR A 412 19.48 43.24 -13.24
CA THR A 412 19.55 43.51 -11.80
C THR A 412 19.70 42.21 -11.00
N ASN A 413 19.01 41.15 -11.42
CA ASN A 413 19.05 39.82 -10.85
C ASN A 413 20.36 39.10 -11.26
N LYS A 414 21.47 39.51 -10.63
CA LYS A 414 22.83 38.99 -10.87
C LYS A 414 22.91 37.48 -10.68
N ARG A 415 22.11 36.92 -9.76
CA ARG A 415 22.11 35.49 -9.40
C ARG A 415 21.51 34.63 -10.51
N ALA A 416 20.32 34.96 -11.01
CA ALA A 416 19.69 34.27 -12.12
C ALA A 416 20.40 34.59 -13.46
N THR A 417 20.87 35.83 -13.66
CA THR A 417 21.64 36.21 -14.87
C THR A 417 22.93 35.39 -15.01
N LYS A 418 23.62 35.10 -13.90
CA LYS A 418 24.85 34.27 -13.91
C LYS A 418 24.58 32.78 -14.13
N SER A 419 23.41 32.28 -13.70
CA SER A 419 23.24 30.86 -13.36
C SER A 419 21.98 30.20 -13.91
N GLY A 420 21.12 30.96 -14.61
CA GLY A 420 19.77 30.54 -14.95
C GLY A 420 18.80 30.58 -13.77
N TRP A 421 17.51 30.45 -14.09
CA TRP A 421 16.43 30.26 -13.10
C TRP A 421 16.33 28.82 -12.61
N ILE A 422 16.60 27.87 -13.51
CA ILE A 422 16.75 26.45 -13.22
C ILE A 422 18.24 26.17 -13.30
N VAL A 423 18.83 25.66 -12.21
CA VAL A 423 20.23 25.22 -12.15
C VAL A 423 20.29 23.72 -12.33
N ASP A 424 21.26 23.18 -13.08
CA ASP A 424 21.29 21.75 -13.47
C ASP A 424 21.38 20.78 -12.29
N SER A 425 21.92 21.23 -11.15
CA SER A 425 22.04 20.42 -9.93
C SER A 425 21.77 21.26 -8.69
N CYS A 426 21.06 20.64 -7.73
CA CYS A 426 20.85 21.20 -6.39
C CYS A 426 22.15 21.29 -5.58
N SER A 427 23.22 20.61 -6.00
CA SER A 427 24.56 20.66 -5.39
C SER A 427 25.52 21.66 -6.08
N SER A 428 24.98 22.62 -6.84
CA SER A 428 25.76 23.69 -7.49
C SER A 428 26.30 24.70 -6.47
N ASP A 429 27.55 25.18 -6.64
CA ASP A 429 28.19 26.22 -5.81
C ASP A 429 27.38 27.53 -5.68
N VAL A 430 26.42 27.74 -6.59
CA VAL A 430 25.47 28.87 -6.57
C VAL A 430 24.40 28.68 -5.47
N LEU A 431 23.92 27.45 -5.31
CA LEU A 431 23.02 27.04 -4.22
C LEU A 431 23.85 26.63 -3.01
N LYS A 432 24.20 27.62 -2.19
CA LYS A 432 24.87 27.42 -0.90
C LYS A 432 23.92 26.80 0.13
N LEU A 433 23.58 25.54 -0.08
CA LEU A 433 22.96 24.68 0.90
C LEU A 433 23.91 24.52 2.09
N ALA A 434 23.39 24.67 3.31
CA ALA A 434 24.06 24.17 4.50
C ALA A 434 23.98 22.64 4.55
N ASP A 435 24.83 21.99 5.35
CA ASP A 435 24.73 20.55 5.61
C ASP A 435 23.33 20.17 6.16
N THR A 436 22.71 21.11 6.89
CA THR A 436 21.33 21.02 7.40
C THR A 436 20.24 21.13 6.32
N ASP A 437 20.52 21.65 5.13
CA ASP A 437 19.56 21.67 4.02
C ASP A 437 19.58 20.36 3.19
N SER A 438 20.67 19.59 3.26
CA SER A 438 20.81 18.32 2.55
C SER A 438 19.94 17.21 3.16
N TRP A 439 19.20 16.45 2.35
CA TRP A 439 18.51 15.26 2.83
C TRP A 439 18.27 14.22 1.71
N VAL A 440 18.59 12.95 1.97
CA VAL A 440 18.48 11.87 0.98
C VAL A 440 17.14 11.17 1.13
N ALA A 441 16.17 11.59 0.31
CA ALA A 441 14.83 11.01 0.30
C ALA A 441 14.72 9.75 -0.56
N LYS A 442 13.94 8.78 -0.08
CA LYS A 442 13.26 7.82 -0.94
C LYS A 442 11.90 8.43 -1.31
N SER A 443 11.60 8.51 -2.61
CA SER A 443 10.23 8.82 -3.08
C SER A 443 9.25 7.78 -2.51
N ARG A 444 8.07 8.21 -2.06
CA ARG A 444 7.02 7.29 -1.63
C ARG A 444 6.28 6.71 -2.84
N GLU A 445 6.05 7.48 -3.92
CA GLU A 445 5.23 7.05 -5.07
C GLU A 445 5.71 7.52 -6.47
N GLY A 446 5.85 6.54 -7.36
CA GLY A 446 5.23 6.51 -8.69
C GLY A 446 4.11 5.44 -8.71
N ILE A 447 3.31 5.32 -9.77
CA ILE A 447 2.08 4.48 -9.77
C ILE A 447 1.79 3.83 -11.13
N VAL A 448 1.08 2.69 -11.11
CA VAL A 448 0.53 1.94 -12.25
C VAL A 448 -0.92 1.48 -11.98
N CYS A 449 -1.68 1.19 -13.04
CA CYS A 449 -2.97 0.50 -13.02
C CYS A 449 -2.89 -0.80 -13.83
N ASN A 450 -3.72 -1.81 -13.52
CA ASN A 450 -3.59 -3.15 -14.12
C ASN A 450 -4.50 -3.36 -15.35
N ASP A 451 -4.04 -4.20 -16.29
CA ASP A 451 -4.75 -4.59 -17.51
C ASP A 451 -5.47 -5.95 -17.37
N ASP A 452 -6.69 -5.93 -16.84
CA ASP A 452 -7.74 -6.94 -17.13
C ASP A 452 -8.84 -6.36 -18.07
N GLY A 453 -8.72 -5.08 -18.42
CA GLY A 453 -9.74 -4.32 -19.14
C GLY A 453 -10.79 -3.63 -18.25
N SER A 454 -10.75 -3.81 -16.93
CA SER A 454 -11.77 -3.30 -16.00
C SER A 454 -11.26 -2.85 -14.61
N LYS A 455 -10.69 -1.63 -14.59
CA LYS A 455 -10.57 -0.73 -13.42
C LYS A 455 -9.57 -1.14 -12.31
N CYS A 456 -8.46 -0.41 -12.25
CA CYS A 456 -7.99 0.11 -10.96
C CYS A 456 -8.99 1.16 -10.43
N ASP A 457 -9.18 1.28 -9.11
CA ASP A 457 -9.93 2.40 -8.52
C ASP A 457 -9.53 2.66 -7.05
N VAL A 458 -9.17 3.90 -6.73
CA VAL A 458 -9.50 4.47 -5.41
C VAL A 458 -10.90 5.05 -5.56
N ALA A 459 -11.94 4.26 -5.27
CA ALA A 459 -13.32 4.51 -5.70
C ALA A 459 -13.80 5.98 -5.64
N ILE A 460 -14.50 6.42 -6.70
CA ILE A 460 -15.18 7.71 -6.79
C ILE A 460 -16.63 7.45 -7.19
N THR A 461 -17.56 7.88 -6.36
CA THR A 461 -19.00 7.60 -6.47
C THR A 461 -19.76 8.74 -7.17
N SER A 462 -19.19 9.28 -8.23
CA SER A 462 -19.79 10.26 -9.14
C SER A 462 -19.04 10.27 -10.47
N ALA A 463 -19.68 10.75 -11.53
CA ALA A 463 -18.96 11.17 -12.72
C ALA A 463 -18.00 12.31 -12.36
N LEU A 464 -16.76 12.21 -12.82
CA LEU A 464 -15.76 13.26 -12.68
C LEU A 464 -15.92 14.23 -13.84
N GLY A 465 -15.94 15.53 -13.57
CA GLY A 465 -15.63 16.51 -14.61
C GLY A 465 -14.18 16.36 -15.06
N THR A 466 -13.95 16.55 -16.35
CA THR A 466 -12.65 16.65 -17.04
C THR A 466 -11.53 15.70 -16.55
N THR A 467 -11.36 14.56 -17.23
CA THR A 467 -10.10 13.79 -17.22
C THR A 467 -9.02 14.52 -18.02
N GLN A 468 -7.76 14.10 -17.90
CA GLN A 468 -6.70 14.63 -18.78
C GLN A 468 -6.93 14.29 -20.26
N GLU A 469 -7.66 13.20 -20.54
CA GLU A 469 -8.00 12.75 -21.90
C GLU A 469 -9.09 13.64 -22.54
N ASP A 470 -10.15 13.98 -21.79
CA ASP A 470 -11.20 14.95 -22.23
C ASP A 470 -10.60 16.30 -22.61
N ILE A 471 -9.56 16.72 -21.87
CA ILE A 471 -8.87 17.99 -22.06
C ILE A 471 -7.93 17.95 -23.26
N CYS A 472 -7.21 16.84 -23.48
CA CYS A 472 -6.14 16.76 -24.46
C CYS A 472 -6.52 16.09 -25.79
N GLY A 473 -7.64 15.36 -25.85
CA GLY A 473 -8.15 14.76 -27.09
C GLY A 473 -7.26 13.66 -27.69
N GLY A 474 -6.42 13.00 -26.89
CA GLY A 474 -5.51 11.95 -27.36
C GLY A 474 -4.81 11.20 -26.23
N ASP A 475 -4.27 10.03 -26.56
CA ASP A 475 -3.61 9.14 -25.61
C ASP A 475 -2.47 9.84 -24.86
N PHE A 476 -2.67 10.03 -23.56
CA PHE A 476 -1.61 10.43 -22.66
C PHE A 476 -0.68 9.24 -22.41
N VAL A 477 0.34 9.10 -23.27
CA VAL A 477 1.36 8.06 -23.15
C VAL A 477 2.12 8.27 -21.84
N ILE A 478 1.82 7.44 -20.85
CA ILE A 478 2.69 7.23 -19.71
C ILE A 478 3.92 6.52 -20.27
N GLU A 479 5.04 7.24 -20.42
CA GLU A 479 6.31 6.65 -20.87
C GLU A 479 6.73 5.54 -19.90
N ALA A 480 6.57 4.28 -20.33
CA ALA A 480 6.84 3.06 -19.58
C ALA A 480 8.35 2.78 -19.47
N GLY A 481 9.06 3.74 -18.89
CA GLY A 481 10.51 3.74 -18.70
C GLY A 481 11.22 4.70 -19.64
N GLY A 482 11.65 5.84 -19.09
CA GLY A 482 12.83 6.59 -19.53
C GLY A 482 12.73 7.47 -20.78
N GLY A 483 13.10 8.74 -20.60
CA GLY A 483 13.22 9.71 -21.68
C GLY A 483 14.58 9.62 -22.38
N LYS A 484 14.81 10.51 -23.36
CA LYS A 484 16.07 10.54 -24.11
C LYS A 484 17.27 10.88 -23.22
N CYS A 485 18.38 10.16 -23.41
CA CYS A 485 19.58 10.24 -22.59
C CYS A 485 20.86 10.32 -23.44
N SER A 486 21.96 10.76 -22.84
CA SER A 486 23.30 10.71 -23.43
C SER A 486 24.18 9.66 -22.75
N THR A 487 24.01 9.49 -21.44
CA THR A 487 24.81 8.69 -20.52
C THR A 487 23.92 8.03 -19.45
N SER A 488 24.34 6.91 -18.84
CA SER A 488 23.52 6.24 -17.81
C SER A 488 23.32 7.06 -16.54
N SER A 489 24.19 8.05 -16.28
CA SER A 489 24.00 9.05 -15.22
C SER A 489 22.74 9.90 -15.41
N ASP A 490 22.24 10.05 -16.64
CA ASP A 490 20.99 10.77 -16.93
C ASP A 490 19.74 9.98 -16.51
N CYS A 491 19.91 8.71 -16.11
CA CYS A 491 18.86 7.73 -15.82
C CYS A 491 18.78 7.34 -14.34
N GLY A 492 19.36 8.16 -13.45
CA GLY A 492 19.35 7.95 -12.00
C GLY A 492 20.08 6.68 -11.56
N SER A 493 19.91 6.30 -10.29
CA SER A 493 20.51 5.07 -9.73
C SER A 493 19.71 3.79 -10.05
N ASN A 494 18.49 3.92 -10.59
CA ASN A 494 17.57 2.81 -10.88
C ASN A 494 17.28 2.66 -12.38
N GLY A 495 18.19 3.13 -13.25
CA GLY A 495 18.06 3.02 -14.70
C GLY A 495 19.40 3.03 -15.42
N GLN A 496 19.37 2.78 -16.73
CA GLN A 496 20.54 2.76 -17.62
C GLN A 496 20.21 3.43 -18.95
N CYS A 497 21.16 4.14 -19.56
CA CYS A 497 20.98 4.74 -20.87
C CYS A 497 21.35 3.74 -21.96
N LEU A 498 20.36 3.25 -22.69
CA LEU A 498 20.52 2.22 -23.72
C LEU A 498 20.02 2.75 -25.07
N THR A 499 20.50 2.17 -26.17
CA THR A 499 20.06 2.57 -27.52
C THR A 499 18.91 1.67 -27.97
N VAL A 500 17.74 2.25 -28.19
CA VAL A 500 16.51 1.59 -28.62
C VAL A 500 16.07 2.21 -29.94
N ASN A 501 15.88 1.38 -30.97
CA ASN A 501 15.46 1.80 -32.32
C ASN A 501 16.31 2.93 -32.96
N GLY A 502 17.57 3.08 -32.54
CA GLY A 502 18.51 4.08 -33.04
C GLY A 502 18.63 5.35 -32.17
N GLU A 503 17.75 5.57 -31.20
CA GLU A 503 17.87 6.66 -30.23
C GLU A 503 18.33 6.16 -28.85
N LYS A 504 19.03 7.01 -28.09
CA LYS A 504 19.39 6.72 -26.70
C LYS A 504 18.26 7.10 -25.75
N GLN A 505 17.78 6.15 -24.98
CA GLN A 505 16.66 6.29 -24.03
C GLN A 505 17.02 5.62 -22.70
N CYS A 506 16.53 6.18 -21.59
CA CYS A 506 16.68 5.54 -20.29
C CYS A 506 15.83 4.27 -20.21
N ILE A 507 16.30 3.25 -19.50
CA ILE A 507 15.58 1.99 -19.26
C ILE A 507 15.65 1.69 -17.76
N CYS A 508 14.49 1.49 -17.14
CA CYS A 508 14.34 1.49 -15.69
C CYS A 508 14.31 0.08 -15.08
N LEU A 509 14.73 -0.04 -13.82
CA LEU A 509 14.80 -1.31 -13.09
C LEU A 509 13.50 -1.62 -12.34
N SER A 510 12.83 -2.71 -12.71
CA SER A 510 11.70 -3.30 -11.95
C SER A 510 10.58 -2.28 -11.63
N CYS A 511 10.34 -1.96 -10.35
CA CYS A 511 9.29 -1.05 -9.90
C CYS A 511 9.72 0.42 -9.93
N TYR A 512 10.48 0.84 -10.94
CA TYR A 512 10.89 2.23 -11.16
C TYR A 512 10.53 2.70 -12.56
N THR A 513 10.04 3.94 -12.69
CA THR A 513 9.49 4.53 -13.91
C THR A 513 9.91 6.01 -14.05
N GLY A 514 9.44 6.67 -15.11
CA GLY A 514 9.70 8.09 -15.40
C GLY A 514 10.97 8.34 -16.20
N VAL A 515 11.16 9.60 -16.59
CA VAL A 515 12.15 10.01 -17.60
C VAL A 515 13.61 9.70 -17.22
N ASP A 516 13.93 9.66 -15.93
CA ASP A 516 15.23 9.33 -15.35
C ASP A 516 15.14 8.21 -14.31
N CYS A 517 14.11 7.35 -14.41
CA CYS A 517 13.90 6.17 -13.56
C CYS A 517 13.87 6.45 -12.04
N SER A 518 13.57 7.69 -11.61
CA SER A 518 13.56 8.05 -10.18
C SER A 518 12.22 7.85 -9.47
N LEU A 519 11.16 7.44 -10.18
CA LEU A 519 9.79 7.37 -9.66
C LEU A 519 9.47 5.91 -9.32
N LYS A 520 9.00 5.59 -8.12
CA LYS A 520 8.90 4.19 -7.65
C LYS A 520 7.46 3.66 -7.70
N ASP A 521 7.11 2.83 -8.69
CA ASP A 521 5.77 2.23 -8.80
C ASP A 521 5.31 1.51 -7.52
N THR A 522 4.32 2.07 -6.85
CA THR A 522 3.71 1.47 -5.66
C THR A 522 2.59 0.50 -5.97
N ALA A 523 2.04 0.40 -7.19
CA ALA A 523 1.03 -0.63 -7.50
C ALA A 523 1.66 -2.03 -7.43
N THR A 524 2.85 -2.19 -7.99
CA THR A 524 3.68 -3.40 -7.83
C THR A 524 4.15 -3.62 -6.38
N CYS A 525 4.10 -2.60 -5.51
CA CYS A 525 4.48 -2.70 -4.10
C CYS A 525 3.32 -2.69 -3.07
N SER A 526 2.04 -2.59 -3.48
CA SER A 526 0.92 -2.29 -2.55
C SER A 526 -0.21 -3.31 -2.48
N LYS A 527 -0.14 -4.42 -3.22
CA LYS A 527 -0.97 -5.63 -2.96
C LYS A 527 -0.69 -6.28 -1.57
N LEU A 528 0.16 -5.64 -0.75
CA LEU A 528 0.58 -5.99 0.62
C LEU A 528 -0.39 -5.61 1.77
N SER A 529 -1.47 -4.81 1.59
CA SER A 529 -2.14 -4.22 2.78
C SER A 529 -3.61 -3.72 2.70
N SER A 530 -4.58 -4.62 2.94
CA SER A 530 -5.81 -4.41 3.76
C SER A 530 -6.94 -3.42 3.36
N SER A 531 -8.16 -3.65 3.90
CA SER A 531 -9.24 -2.65 4.08
C SER A 531 -10.18 -3.05 5.25
N LYS A 532 -11.06 -2.16 5.74
CA LYS A 532 -11.62 -2.21 7.12
C LYS A 532 -13.14 -2.29 7.32
N ASP A 533 -13.98 -1.92 6.37
CA ASP A 533 -15.41 -1.61 6.65
C ASP A 533 -16.44 -2.75 6.49
N ALA A 534 -16.00 -3.98 6.27
CA ALA A 534 -16.88 -5.16 6.11
C ALA A 534 -18.02 -5.33 7.15
N PRO A 535 -17.85 -5.04 8.46
CA PRO A 535 -18.86 -5.38 9.47
C PRO A 535 -20.23 -4.71 9.28
N LYS A 536 -20.30 -3.45 8.85
CA LYS A 536 -21.57 -2.68 8.84
C LYS A 536 -22.54 -3.18 7.77
N ILE A 537 -22.02 -3.50 6.58
CA ILE A 537 -22.81 -3.96 5.43
C ILE A 537 -23.49 -5.29 5.74
N ILE A 538 -22.79 -6.19 6.45
CA ILE A 538 -23.28 -7.50 6.87
C ILE A 538 -24.55 -7.37 7.75
N PHE A 539 -24.54 -6.50 8.76
CA PHE A 539 -25.69 -6.37 9.67
C PHE A 539 -26.96 -5.86 8.99
N THR A 540 -26.85 -4.96 8.00
CA THR A 540 -28.03 -4.47 7.26
C THR A 540 -28.60 -5.55 6.34
N ALA A 541 -27.75 -6.33 5.67
CA ALA A 541 -28.16 -7.46 4.84
C ALA A 541 -28.84 -8.59 5.66
N VAL A 542 -28.27 -8.94 6.82
CA VAL A 542 -28.83 -9.94 7.74
C VAL A 542 -30.23 -9.55 8.22
N GLY A 543 -30.47 -8.27 8.52
CA GLY A 543 -31.80 -7.78 8.92
C GLY A 543 -32.88 -8.06 7.88
N ALA A 544 -32.61 -7.78 6.60
CA ALA A 544 -33.53 -8.08 5.51
C ALA A 544 -33.71 -9.59 5.27
N PHE A 545 -32.63 -10.36 5.36
CA PHE A 545 -32.64 -11.81 5.16
C PHE A 545 -33.50 -12.54 6.22
N LEU A 546 -33.45 -12.10 7.48
CA LEU A 546 -34.25 -12.70 8.57
C LEU A 546 -35.76 -12.52 8.37
N VAL A 547 -36.21 -11.39 7.81
CA VAL A 547 -37.63 -11.18 7.48
C VAL A 547 -38.09 -12.13 6.36
N ALA A 548 -37.27 -12.29 5.31
CA ALA A 548 -37.55 -13.23 4.22
C ALA A 548 -37.56 -14.70 4.69
N MET A 549 -36.62 -15.07 5.57
CA MET A 549 -36.58 -16.39 6.21
C MET A 549 -37.86 -16.68 6.99
N LEU A 550 -38.36 -15.73 7.79
CA LEU A 550 -39.56 -15.93 8.62
C LEU A 550 -40.80 -16.29 7.79
N VAL A 551 -41.05 -15.56 6.70
CA VAL A 551 -42.14 -15.84 5.75
C VAL A 551 -41.97 -17.23 5.12
N THR A 552 -40.73 -17.60 4.76
CA THR A 552 -40.41 -18.88 4.15
C THR A 552 -40.64 -20.06 5.11
N PHE A 553 -40.26 -19.93 6.39
CA PHE A 553 -40.47 -20.99 7.40
C PHE A 553 -41.96 -21.25 7.68
N VAL A 554 -42.80 -20.20 7.71
CA VAL A 554 -44.26 -20.37 7.86
C VAL A 554 -44.86 -21.18 6.70
N ALA A 555 -44.44 -20.90 5.45
CA ALA A 555 -44.89 -21.66 4.29
C ALA A 555 -44.44 -23.14 4.34
N ILE A 556 -43.19 -23.41 4.73
CA ILE A 556 -42.65 -24.76 4.86
C ILE A 556 -43.39 -25.58 5.94
N GLY A 557 -43.75 -24.96 7.07
CA GLY A 557 -44.50 -25.62 8.16
C GLY A 557 -45.85 -26.19 7.71
N VAL A 558 -46.58 -25.44 6.88
CA VAL A 558 -47.88 -25.87 6.31
C VAL A 558 -47.71 -27.06 5.36
N VAL A 559 -46.63 -27.10 4.58
CA VAL A 559 -46.31 -28.23 3.69
C VAL A 559 -45.90 -29.47 4.49
N ALA A 560 -45.11 -29.31 5.55
CA ALA A 560 -44.65 -30.41 6.40
C ALA A 560 -45.81 -31.16 7.08
N GLN A 561 -46.81 -30.45 7.60
CA GLN A 561 -47.99 -31.08 8.22
C GLN A 561 -48.79 -31.93 7.23
N LYS A 562 -48.97 -31.47 5.98
CA LYS A 562 -49.63 -32.26 4.92
C LYS A 562 -48.84 -33.54 4.61
N LYS A 563 -47.51 -33.46 4.56
CA LYS A 563 -46.65 -34.60 4.21
C LYS A 563 -46.60 -35.67 5.31
N LYS A 564 -46.64 -35.29 6.59
CA LYS A 564 -46.68 -36.25 7.71
C LYS A 564 -47.92 -37.14 7.67
N LYS A 565 -49.12 -36.55 7.50
CA LYS A 565 -50.40 -37.28 7.37
C LYS A 565 -50.45 -38.31 6.22
N ALA A 566 -49.58 -38.17 5.20
CA ALA A 566 -49.46 -39.14 4.12
C ALA A 566 -48.54 -40.32 4.48
N MET A 567 -47.48 -40.10 5.26
CA MET A 567 -46.54 -41.15 5.66
C MET A 567 -47.08 -42.06 6.75
N ASP A 568 -47.81 -41.52 7.73
CA ASP A 568 -48.41 -42.33 8.81
C ASP A 568 -49.33 -43.43 8.22
N LYS A 569 -50.10 -43.06 7.19
CA LYS A 569 -50.98 -43.98 6.41
C LYS A 569 -50.24 -45.10 5.66
N LEU A 570 -48.94 -44.97 5.43
CA LEU A 570 -48.11 -45.95 4.72
C LEU A 570 -47.50 -46.97 5.69
N GLY A 571 -47.22 -46.57 6.94
CA GLY A 571 -46.59 -47.42 7.94
C GLY A 571 -47.47 -48.59 8.40
N ASP A 572 -48.79 -48.39 8.48
CA ASP A 572 -49.72 -49.42 8.96
C ASP A 572 -49.89 -50.60 7.98
N GLN A 573 -49.63 -50.41 6.69
CA GLN A 573 -49.73 -51.48 5.68
C GLN A 573 -48.58 -52.50 5.75
N VAL A 574 -47.46 -52.17 6.40
CA VAL A 574 -46.22 -52.98 6.37
C VAL A 574 -46.18 -54.03 7.50
N LYS A 575 -47.01 -53.90 8.55
CA LYS A 575 -46.92 -54.73 9.78
C LYS A 575 -47.55 -56.13 9.68
N LEU A 576 -48.06 -56.56 8.53
CA LEU A 576 -48.80 -57.83 8.37
C LEU A 576 -48.05 -58.88 7.52
N ARG A 577 -46.91 -59.41 8.01
CA ARG A 577 -46.38 -60.72 7.56
C ARG A 577 -45.32 -61.33 8.49
N VAL A 578 -45.49 -62.63 8.77
CA VAL A 578 -44.57 -63.60 9.42
C VAL A 578 -44.30 -63.43 10.94
N PRO A 579 -44.57 -64.46 11.78
CA PRO A 579 -44.34 -64.42 13.24
C PRO A 579 -43.30 -65.44 13.80
N GLY A 580 -42.83 -65.19 15.03
CA GLY A 580 -42.70 -66.22 16.08
C GLY A 580 -41.34 -66.85 16.41
N ALA A 581 -40.74 -66.48 17.56
CA ALA A 581 -39.99 -67.36 18.51
C ALA A 581 -39.47 -66.56 19.74
N GLY A 582 -39.21 -67.25 20.87
CA GLY A 582 -38.59 -66.73 22.11
C GLY A 582 -38.63 -67.81 23.22
N PRO A 583 -38.47 -67.50 24.53
CA PRO A 583 -37.64 -66.44 25.15
C PRO A 583 -36.83 -66.89 26.42
N GLY A 584 -35.96 -66.03 26.95
CA GLY A 584 -35.42 -66.08 28.34
C GLY A 584 -33.93 -66.42 28.51
N SER A 585 -33.27 -66.21 29.68
CA SER A 585 -33.58 -65.33 30.82
C SER A 585 -32.47 -65.33 31.91
N THR A 586 -31.95 -64.15 32.31
CA THR A 586 -31.13 -63.89 33.54
C THR A 586 -29.80 -64.70 33.67
N GLN A 587 -28.84 -64.43 34.58
CA GLN A 587 -28.69 -63.48 35.72
C GLN A 587 -27.19 -63.05 35.86
N ALA A 588 -26.79 -62.28 36.88
CA ALA A 588 -25.43 -61.71 37.03
C ALA A 588 -24.79 -61.89 38.42
N SER A 589 -23.45 -61.84 38.52
CA SER A 589 -22.67 -61.76 39.77
C SER A 589 -21.25 -61.19 39.57
N PHE A 590 -20.50 -60.94 40.65
CA PHE A 590 -19.23 -60.18 40.71
C PHE A 590 -18.19 -60.84 41.66
N GLY A 591 -16.87 -60.65 41.41
CA GLY A 591 -15.93 -60.28 42.51
C GLY A 591 -14.68 -61.14 42.87
N ALA A 592 -13.49 -60.61 42.54
CA ALA A 592 -12.27 -60.56 43.39
C ALA A 592 -11.48 -61.89 43.73
N PRO A 593 -10.45 -61.90 44.63
CA PRO A 593 -9.02 -61.63 44.33
C PRO A 593 -8.00 -62.66 44.94
N THR A 594 -6.66 -62.52 44.76
CA THR A 594 -5.56 -62.85 45.77
C THR A 594 -4.08 -62.72 45.27
N TYR A 595 -3.12 -62.91 46.21
CA TYR A 595 -1.62 -62.93 46.19
C TYR A 595 -1.13 -64.05 47.18
N PRO A 596 0.17 -64.28 47.59
CA PRO A 596 1.52 -63.73 47.26
C PRO A 596 2.63 -64.82 47.05
N PHE A 597 3.95 -64.47 46.98
CA PHE A 597 5.11 -64.97 47.80
C PHE A 597 6.54 -64.73 47.22
N VAL A 598 7.61 -65.14 47.95
CA VAL A 598 8.99 -64.58 47.98
C VAL A 598 10.10 -65.65 48.09
N SER A 599 11.34 -65.36 47.64
CA SER A 599 12.57 -65.97 48.21
C SER A 599 13.81 -65.04 48.18
N HIS A 600 14.86 -65.43 48.91
CA HIS A 600 16.12 -64.73 49.30
C HIS A 600 17.23 -65.83 49.47
N PRO A 601 18.52 -65.59 49.83
CA PRO A 601 19.21 -64.42 50.43
C PRO A 601 20.21 -63.76 49.42
N VAL A 602 21.40 -63.16 49.66
CA VAL A 602 22.47 -63.15 50.70
C VAL A 602 23.06 -61.74 50.89
N ARG A 603 23.93 -61.53 51.88
CA ARG A 603 24.38 -60.24 52.44
C ARG A 603 25.83 -60.30 52.95
N LEU A 604 26.58 -59.20 52.86
CA LEU A 604 27.55 -58.78 53.90
C LEU A 604 27.94 -57.28 53.77
N ASP A 605 27.58 -56.51 54.81
CA ASP A 605 28.27 -55.39 55.48
C ASP A 605 29.71 -54.97 54.98
N ARG A 606 30.19 -53.72 55.07
CA ARG A 606 29.83 -52.57 55.96
C ARG A 606 30.50 -51.24 55.55
N ALA A 607 29.78 -50.11 55.58
CA ALA A 607 30.34 -48.76 55.79
C ALA A 607 29.27 -47.74 56.27
N LYS A 608 29.66 -46.77 57.09
CA LYS A 608 28.82 -45.90 57.95
C LYS A 608 27.78 -44.99 57.22
N GLN A 609 26.62 -44.81 57.87
CA GLN A 609 25.60 -43.75 57.68
C GLN A 609 25.97 -42.46 58.47
N PRO A 610 25.21 -41.32 58.48
CA PRO A 610 23.80 -41.11 58.03
C PRO A 610 23.45 -39.80 57.27
N LYS A 611 22.38 -39.85 56.45
CA LYS A 611 21.10 -39.09 56.57
C LYS A 611 20.26 -39.13 55.27
N ASP A 612 18.94 -39.14 55.46
CA ASP A 612 17.80 -38.82 54.58
C ASP A 612 17.93 -38.97 53.05
N LYS A 613 17.13 -39.88 52.46
CA LYS A 613 16.84 -39.93 51.01
C LYS A 613 15.37 -40.27 50.70
N MET A 614 14.87 -39.66 49.62
CA MET A 614 13.48 -39.71 49.14
C MET A 614 13.13 -41.01 48.36
N PRO A 615 11.84 -41.26 48.06
CA PRO A 615 11.38 -42.39 47.24
C PRO A 615 11.96 -42.41 45.81
N PRO A 616 11.90 -43.56 45.09
CA PRO A 616 12.57 -43.72 43.80
C PRO A 616 11.95 -42.89 42.68
N LYS A 617 12.79 -42.43 41.74
CA LYS A 617 12.37 -41.73 40.52
C LYS A 617 11.40 -42.57 39.68
N LYS A 618 10.40 -41.91 39.09
CA LYS A 618 9.67 -42.41 37.90
C LYS A 618 10.67 -42.76 36.79
N LYS A 619 10.28 -43.67 35.88
CA LYS A 619 10.87 -43.70 34.53
C LYS A 619 10.66 -42.31 33.90
N GLU A 620 11.73 -41.70 33.43
CA GLU A 620 11.64 -40.44 32.69
C GLU A 620 10.99 -40.73 31.33
N GLU A 621 9.96 -39.96 31.00
CA GLU A 621 9.35 -39.98 29.67
C GLU A 621 10.37 -39.47 28.66
N ALA A 622 10.42 -40.06 27.46
CA ALA A 622 11.35 -39.61 26.43
C ALA A 622 11.05 -38.13 26.11
N PRO A 623 12.07 -37.25 26.03
CA PRO A 623 11.84 -35.82 25.80
C PRO A 623 11.10 -35.60 24.47
N PRO A 624 10.21 -34.61 24.39
CA PRO A 624 9.45 -34.33 23.18
C PRO A 624 10.41 -34.04 22.01
N LYS A 625 10.08 -34.57 20.83
CA LYS A 625 10.87 -34.33 19.62
C LYS A 625 10.69 -32.88 19.18
N VAL A 626 11.67 -32.04 19.50
CA VAL A 626 11.77 -30.68 18.97
C VAL A 626 12.11 -30.79 17.47
N TYR A 627 11.27 -30.21 16.62
CA TYR A 627 11.50 -30.16 15.18
C TYR A 627 12.27 -28.89 14.80
N LEU A 628 13.19 -29.01 13.84
CA LEU A 628 13.87 -27.87 13.23
C LEU A 628 12.90 -27.12 12.31
N GLY A 629 12.62 -25.86 12.62
CA GLY A 629 11.64 -25.02 11.92
C GLY A 629 10.88 -24.08 12.85
N ARG A 630 10.09 -23.16 12.27
CA ARG A 630 9.24 -22.23 13.01
C ARG A 630 8.12 -22.96 13.75
N PRO A 631 7.86 -22.68 15.05
CA PRO A 631 6.78 -23.32 15.84
C PRO A 631 5.36 -22.82 15.50
N SER A 632 5.10 -22.53 14.23
CA SER A 632 3.85 -22.01 13.67
C SER A 632 3.11 -23.08 12.86
N ASN A 633 1.78 -23.00 12.82
CA ASN A 633 0.97 -23.74 11.85
C ASN A 633 0.80 -22.94 10.54
N ASN A 634 0.89 -21.61 10.61
CA ASN A 634 0.90 -20.72 9.45
C ASN A 634 2.33 -20.65 8.94
N VAL A 635 2.65 -21.48 7.94
CA VAL A 635 4.00 -21.69 7.40
C VAL A 635 3.97 -21.78 5.88
N LYS A 636 5.00 -21.25 5.21
CA LYS A 636 5.01 -21.01 3.76
C LYS A 636 6.19 -21.69 3.06
N ILE A 637 6.03 -22.14 1.82
CA ILE A 637 7.14 -22.64 1.00
C ILE A 637 7.51 -21.62 -0.09
N GLY A 638 8.78 -21.27 -0.18
CA GLY A 638 9.29 -20.27 -1.14
C GLY A 638 9.81 -20.89 -2.42
N ILE A 639 9.49 -20.31 -3.58
CA ILE A 639 10.07 -20.71 -4.88
C ILE A 639 11.42 -20.00 -5.04
N VAL A 640 12.50 -20.77 -5.16
CA VAL A 640 13.89 -20.27 -5.24
C VAL A 640 14.58 -20.86 -6.48
N GLY A 641 15.43 -20.08 -7.13
CA GLY A 641 16.09 -20.47 -8.37
C GLY A 641 16.73 -19.27 -9.08
N LEU A 642 17.64 -19.54 -10.01
CA LEU A 642 18.23 -18.50 -10.87
C LEU A 642 17.15 -17.82 -11.75
N PRO A 643 17.44 -16.69 -12.42
CA PRO A 643 16.62 -16.21 -13.52
C PRO A 643 16.43 -17.29 -14.60
N ASN A 644 15.35 -17.19 -15.38
CA ASN A 644 15.08 -18.02 -16.56
C ASN A 644 14.96 -19.55 -16.33
N VAL A 645 14.85 -20.03 -15.09
CA VAL A 645 14.59 -21.48 -14.79
C VAL A 645 13.12 -21.89 -14.85
N GLY A 646 12.19 -20.93 -14.95
CA GLY A 646 10.74 -21.15 -14.99
C GLY A 646 9.97 -20.84 -13.70
N LYS A 647 10.54 -20.10 -12.73
CA LYS A 647 9.88 -19.74 -11.45
C LYS A 647 8.47 -19.19 -11.62
N SER A 648 8.33 -18.08 -12.35
CA SER A 648 7.04 -17.44 -12.58
C SER A 648 6.08 -18.33 -13.38
N THR A 649 6.59 -19.20 -14.26
CA THR A 649 5.77 -20.21 -14.96
C THR A 649 5.18 -21.23 -13.99
N PHE A 650 5.97 -21.73 -13.04
CA PHE A 650 5.49 -22.63 -11.98
C PHE A 650 4.58 -21.90 -10.97
N PHE A 651 4.90 -20.67 -10.59
CA PHE A 651 4.02 -19.86 -9.75
C PHE A 651 2.66 -19.66 -10.43
N ASN A 652 2.62 -19.35 -11.73
CA ASN A 652 1.36 -19.26 -12.49
C ASN A 652 0.55 -20.57 -12.46
N CYS A 653 1.18 -21.75 -12.46
CA CYS A 653 0.47 -23.01 -12.23
C CYS A 653 -0.19 -23.05 -10.83
N MET A 654 0.51 -22.55 -9.80
CA MET A 654 -0.03 -22.46 -8.44
C MET A 654 -1.11 -21.38 -8.32
N SER A 655 -0.97 -20.25 -9.02
CA SER A 655 -1.96 -19.17 -9.07
C SER A 655 -3.27 -19.60 -9.73
N LYS A 656 -3.22 -20.44 -10.77
CA LYS A 656 -4.41 -21.08 -11.37
C LYS A 656 -5.10 -22.07 -10.42
N LEU A 657 -4.35 -22.65 -9.47
CA LEU A 657 -4.85 -23.52 -8.40
C LEU A 657 -5.17 -22.75 -7.09
N ASN A 658 -5.08 -21.42 -7.08
CA ASN A 658 -5.26 -20.61 -5.88
C ASN A 658 -6.73 -20.55 -5.46
N ILE A 659 -6.99 -20.61 -4.16
CA ILE A 659 -8.35 -20.49 -3.62
C ILE A 659 -8.73 -18.99 -3.53
N PRO A 660 -9.94 -18.59 -3.95
CA PRO A 660 -10.39 -17.21 -3.84
C PRO A 660 -10.29 -16.66 -2.41
N ALA A 661 -9.86 -15.39 -2.28
CA ALA A 661 -9.59 -14.72 -1.01
C ALA A 661 -10.79 -14.71 -0.04
N GLU A 662 -12.01 -14.78 -0.57
CA GLU A 662 -13.27 -14.91 0.17
C GLU A 662 -13.27 -16.06 1.19
N ASN A 663 -12.55 -17.15 0.91
CA ASN A 663 -12.43 -18.31 1.81
C ASN A 663 -11.41 -18.12 2.94
N PHE A 664 -10.55 -17.09 2.85
CA PHE A 664 -9.50 -16.80 3.83
C PHE A 664 -9.49 -15.30 4.23
N PRO A 665 -10.61 -14.73 4.73
CA PRO A 665 -10.82 -13.28 4.88
C PRO A 665 -9.92 -12.56 5.90
N PHE A 666 -9.01 -13.28 6.56
CA PHE A 666 -8.02 -12.74 7.50
C PHE A 666 -6.56 -12.90 7.01
N CYS A 667 -6.35 -13.46 5.81
CA CYS A 667 -5.03 -13.55 5.18
C CYS A 667 -4.90 -12.47 4.11
N THR A 668 -3.94 -11.57 4.27
CA THR A 668 -3.51 -10.72 3.16
C THR A 668 -2.87 -11.61 2.09
N ILE A 669 -3.44 -11.63 0.88
CA ILE A 669 -2.88 -12.39 -0.24
C ILE A 669 -2.01 -11.44 -1.06
N GLU A 670 -0.70 -11.65 -0.90
CA GLU A 670 0.36 -10.90 -1.56
C GLU A 670 0.37 -11.09 -3.09
N PRO A 671 0.92 -10.14 -3.88
CA PRO A 671 1.00 -10.30 -5.34
C PRO A 671 1.84 -11.51 -5.76
N ASN A 672 2.73 -11.98 -4.87
CA ASN A 672 3.60 -13.12 -5.04
C ASN A 672 3.27 -14.28 -4.08
N GLU A 673 2.03 -14.40 -3.59
CA GLU A 673 1.60 -15.55 -2.77
C GLU A 673 0.33 -16.23 -3.29
N ALA A 674 0.30 -17.57 -3.21
CA ALA A 674 -0.85 -18.40 -3.55
C ALA A 674 -1.15 -19.40 -2.42
N VAL A 675 -2.42 -19.54 -2.07
CA VAL A 675 -2.95 -20.49 -1.07
C VAL A 675 -3.67 -21.60 -1.83
N VAL A 676 -2.99 -22.72 -2.03
CA VAL A 676 -3.43 -23.82 -2.91
C VAL A 676 -3.98 -25.01 -2.12
N PRO A 677 -4.99 -25.74 -2.64
CA PRO A 677 -5.55 -26.92 -2.00
C PRO A 677 -4.59 -28.11 -2.12
N VAL A 678 -4.49 -28.91 -1.05
CA VAL A 678 -3.65 -30.10 -1.01
C VAL A 678 -4.51 -31.33 -1.36
N PRO A 679 -4.22 -32.04 -2.48
CA PRO A 679 -5.17 -32.98 -3.08
C PRO A 679 -5.22 -34.33 -2.36
N ASP A 680 -6.21 -34.53 -1.47
CA ASP A 680 -6.39 -35.78 -0.73
C ASP A 680 -7.63 -36.59 -1.14
N GLN A 681 -7.44 -37.87 -1.44
CA GLN A 681 -8.50 -38.85 -1.70
C GLN A 681 -9.33 -39.17 -0.46
N ARG A 682 -8.77 -39.02 0.75
CA ARG A 682 -9.51 -39.18 2.01
C ARG A 682 -10.58 -38.10 2.13
N PHE A 683 -10.19 -36.86 1.88
CA PHE A 683 -11.08 -35.70 1.84
C PHE A 683 -12.21 -35.88 0.81
N GLN A 684 -11.88 -36.19 -0.45
CA GLN A 684 -12.88 -36.38 -1.50
C GLN A 684 -13.90 -37.49 -1.17
N TRP A 685 -13.45 -38.64 -0.66
CA TRP A 685 -14.34 -39.71 -0.24
C TRP A 685 -15.30 -39.29 0.89
N MET A 686 -14.89 -38.39 1.80
CA MET A 686 -15.81 -37.84 2.81
C MET A 686 -16.80 -36.84 2.22
N VAL A 687 -16.39 -36.01 1.25
CA VAL A 687 -17.30 -35.10 0.52
C VAL A 687 -18.36 -35.91 -0.23
N GLU A 688 -17.98 -36.95 -0.97
CA GLU A 688 -18.89 -37.90 -1.66
C GLU A 688 -19.88 -38.57 -0.69
N LYS A 689 -19.40 -38.98 0.48
CA LYS A 689 -20.14 -39.73 1.51
C LYS A 689 -21.16 -38.86 2.25
N TYR A 690 -20.70 -37.73 2.79
CA TYR A 690 -21.51 -36.88 3.66
C TYR A 690 -22.36 -35.87 2.87
N LYS A 691 -21.92 -35.49 1.67
CA LYS A 691 -22.53 -34.46 0.80
C LYS A 691 -22.84 -33.18 1.57
N PRO A 692 -21.80 -32.54 2.14
CA PRO A 692 -21.96 -31.43 3.07
C PRO A 692 -22.44 -30.14 2.37
N ALA A 693 -22.93 -29.19 3.15
CA ALA A 693 -23.19 -27.83 2.67
C ALA A 693 -21.90 -27.01 2.46
N SER A 694 -20.85 -27.27 3.25
CA SER A 694 -19.52 -26.64 3.15
C SER A 694 -18.43 -27.68 2.84
N VAL A 695 -17.49 -27.32 1.95
CA VAL A 695 -16.36 -28.16 1.52
C VAL A 695 -15.08 -27.32 1.57
N VAL A 696 -14.20 -27.59 2.55
CA VAL A 696 -12.97 -26.82 2.76
C VAL A 696 -11.74 -27.74 2.76
N PRO A 697 -10.97 -27.83 1.67
CA PRO A 697 -9.81 -28.72 1.61
C PRO A 697 -8.69 -28.26 2.56
N PRO A 698 -7.74 -29.15 2.94
CA PRO A 698 -6.49 -28.73 3.53
C PRO A 698 -5.69 -27.90 2.51
N VAL A 699 -4.89 -26.93 2.97
CA VAL A 699 -4.22 -25.94 2.10
C VAL A 699 -2.76 -25.70 2.47
N MET A 700 -2.00 -25.10 1.55
CA MET A 700 -0.64 -24.62 1.81
C MET A 700 -0.37 -23.28 1.12
N ALA A 701 0.42 -22.43 1.76
CA ALA A 701 0.87 -21.15 1.21
C ALA A 701 2.20 -21.32 0.44
N ILE A 702 2.24 -20.82 -0.78
CA ILE A 702 3.40 -20.83 -1.68
C ILE A 702 3.72 -19.39 -2.06
N THR A 703 4.97 -18.96 -1.85
CA THR A 703 5.44 -17.60 -2.13
C THR A 703 6.46 -17.62 -3.27
N ASP A 704 6.25 -16.86 -4.36
CA ASP A 704 7.31 -16.63 -5.35
C ASP A 704 8.37 -15.68 -4.81
N ILE A 705 9.63 -15.97 -5.10
CA ILE A 705 10.77 -15.16 -4.67
C ILE A 705 11.64 -14.89 -5.91
N ALA A 706 12.23 -13.70 -5.99
CA ALA A 706 12.88 -13.18 -7.20
C ALA A 706 14.10 -14.01 -7.71
N GLY A 707 14.77 -13.54 -8.76
CA GLY A 707 16.02 -14.16 -9.22
C GLY A 707 17.16 -14.04 -8.21
N LEU A 708 17.67 -15.17 -7.69
CA LEU A 708 18.99 -15.18 -7.05
C LEU A 708 20.07 -15.15 -8.14
N VAL A 709 21.11 -14.36 -7.92
CA VAL A 709 22.35 -14.35 -8.70
C VAL A 709 23.55 -14.46 -7.78
N LYS A 710 24.69 -14.86 -8.35
CA LYS A 710 25.98 -15.01 -7.66
C LYS A 710 26.47 -13.67 -7.08
N GLY A 711 27.07 -13.69 -5.89
CA GLY A 711 27.51 -12.52 -5.14
C GLY A 711 26.43 -11.85 -4.28
N ALA A 712 25.25 -12.46 -4.13
CA ALA A 712 24.13 -11.89 -3.38
C ALA A 712 24.42 -11.73 -1.87
N SER A 713 25.21 -12.63 -1.27
CA SER A 713 25.64 -12.53 0.12
C SER A 713 26.59 -11.35 0.36
N GLU A 714 27.40 -11.01 -0.65
CA GLU A 714 28.39 -9.91 -0.65
C GLU A 714 27.78 -8.55 -1.06
N GLY A 715 26.54 -8.54 -1.55
CA GLY A 715 25.80 -7.32 -1.91
C GLY A 715 25.76 -7.00 -3.40
N ALA A 716 26.09 -7.94 -4.29
CA ALA A 716 25.86 -7.77 -5.72
C ALA A 716 24.36 -7.73 -6.04
N GLY A 717 23.92 -6.66 -6.71
CA GLY A 717 22.52 -6.45 -7.11
C GLY A 717 21.53 -6.42 -5.93
N LEU A 718 20.32 -6.92 -6.16
CA LEU A 718 19.22 -6.93 -5.17
C LEU A 718 19.38 -8.02 -4.07
N GLY A 719 20.57 -8.61 -3.92
CA GLY A 719 20.81 -9.84 -3.15
C GLY A 719 20.35 -9.81 -1.68
N ASN A 720 20.59 -8.72 -0.97
CA ASN A 720 20.17 -8.60 0.44
C ASN A 720 18.65 -8.58 0.62
N ALA A 721 17.90 -7.95 -0.29
CA ALA A 721 16.44 -7.96 -0.25
C ALA A 721 15.90 -9.37 -0.55
N PHE A 722 16.44 -10.03 -1.58
CA PHE A 722 16.09 -11.40 -1.92
C PHE A 722 16.30 -12.39 -0.75
N LEU A 723 17.45 -12.34 -0.07
CA LEU A 723 17.74 -13.20 1.08
C LEU A 723 16.78 -12.94 2.26
N SER A 724 16.29 -11.71 2.41
CA SER A 724 15.27 -11.38 3.42
C SER A 724 13.89 -12.00 3.13
N HIS A 725 13.56 -12.26 1.86
CA HIS A 725 12.33 -12.99 1.50
C HIS A 725 12.46 -14.50 1.75
N ILE A 726 13.63 -15.13 1.52
CA ILE A 726 13.85 -16.52 1.95
C ILE A 726 13.80 -16.65 3.48
N GLN A 727 14.26 -15.64 4.21
CA GLN A 727 14.17 -15.60 5.68
C GLN A 727 12.70 -15.74 6.17
N ALA A 728 11.73 -15.20 5.43
CA ALA A 728 10.31 -15.20 5.77
C ALA A 728 9.61 -16.56 5.58
N VAL A 729 9.98 -17.36 4.57
CA VAL A 729 9.39 -18.70 4.33
C VAL A 729 9.98 -19.78 5.26
N ASP A 730 9.37 -20.96 5.29
CA ASP A 730 9.68 -22.07 6.20
C ASP A 730 10.29 -23.30 5.50
N ALA A 731 10.09 -23.44 4.19
CA ALA A 731 10.70 -24.46 3.32
C ALA A 731 10.99 -23.84 1.93
N ILE A 732 11.73 -24.55 1.07
CA ILE A 732 12.12 -24.08 -0.27
C ILE A 732 11.74 -25.10 -1.37
N TYR A 733 10.99 -24.65 -2.38
CA TYR A 733 10.97 -25.28 -3.70
C TYR A 733 12.14 -24.74 -4.51
N HIS A 734 13.24 -25.49 -4.62
CA HIS A 734 14.38 -25.11 -5.45
C HIS A 734 14.09 -25.52 -6.90
N MET A 735 13.70 -24.55 -7.72
CA MET A 735 13.59 -24.73 -9.15
C MET A 735 14.96 -24.75 -9.82
N VAL A 736 15.11 -25.70 -10.74
CA VAL A 736 16.35 -26.01 -11.45
C VAL A 736 16.01 -26.17 -12.93
N ARG A 737 16.77 -25.51 -13.81
CA ARG A 737 16.58 -25.61 -15.26
C ARG A 737 17.06 -26.97 -15.75
N GLY A 738 16.19 -27.71 -16.42
CA GLY A 738 16.49 -29.00 -17.05
C GLY A 738 16.26 -29.01 -18.56
N PHE A 739 16.02 -27.86 -19.20
CA PHE A 739 15.75 -27.73 -20.64
C PHE A 739 16.79 -26.85 -21.36
N ASP A 740 17.17 -27.27 -22.56
CA ASP A 740 17.86 -26.41 -23.53
C ASP A 740 16.83 -25.55 -24.27
N SER A 741 17.16 -24.31 -24.62
CA SER A 741 16.41 -23.46 -25.55
C SER A 741 17.34 -22.41 -26.13
N ALA A 742 17.18 -22.09 -27.42
CA ALA A 742 17.94 -21.04 -28.10
C ALA A 742 17.42 -19.63 -27.77
N GLU A 743 16.16 -19.52 -27.36
CA GLU A 743 15.48 -18.25 -27.05
C GLU A 743 15.71 -17.81 -25.59
N VAL A 744 15.97 -18.77 -24.70
CA VAL A 744 16.08 -18.54 -23.25
C VAL A 744 17.55 -18.61 -22.82
N THR A 745 18.21 -17.46 -22.74
CA THR A 745 19.61 -17.34 -22.29
C THR A 745 19.82 -17.85 -20.87
N HIS A 746 21.06 -18.26 -20.55
CA HIS A 746 21.47 -18.68 -19.21
C HIS A 746 22.39 -17.63 -18.56
N VAL A 747 22.18 -17.34 -17.27
CA VAL A 747 22.90 -16.26 -16.58
C VAL A 747 24.40 -16.54 -16.42
N GLU A 748 24.79 -17.79 -16.18
CA GLU A 748 26.19 -18.25 -16.18
C GLU A 748 26.63 -18.76 -17.58
N GLY A 749 26.04 -18.23 -18.67
CA GLY A 749 26.35 -18.54 -20.07
C GLY A 749 25.89 -19.92 -20.55
N ASN A 750 26.53 -20.97 -20.04
CA ASN A 750 26.17 -22.37 -20.32
C ASN A 750 25.21 -22.92 -19.25
N ILE A 751 24.37 -23.89 -19.64
CA ILE A 751 23.42 -24.58 -18.75
C ILE A 751 24.15 -25.71 -18.01
N ASP A 752 24.36 -25.56 -16.70
CA ASP A 752 24.90 -26.60 -15.83
C ASP A 752 24.09 -26.64 -14.51
N PRO A 753 23.08 -27.51 -14.43
CA PRO A 753 22.16 -27.54 -13.31
C PRO A 753 22.79 -27.93 -11.97
N VAL A 754 23.96 -28.60 -11.97
CA VAL A 754 24.66 -28.96 -10.74
C VAL A 754 25.40 -27.74 -10.19
N ARG A 755 26.13 -27.02 -11.05
CA ARG A 755 26.72 -25.71 -10.72
C ARG A 755 25.63 -24.74 -10.22
N ASP A 756 24.47 -24.72 -10.86
CA ASP A 756 23.39 -23.77 -10.52
C ASP A 756 22.84 -24.02 -9.10
N ILE A 757 22.69 -25.28 -8.69
CA ILE A 757 22.35 -25.63 -7.30
C ILE A 757 23.49 -25.22 -6.33
N GLN A 758 24.74 -25.49 -6.69
CA GLN A 758 25.91 -25.16 -5.88
C GLN A 758 26.04 -23.65 -5.62
N ILE A 759 25.75 -22.81 -6.63
CA ILE A 759 25.70 -21.34 -6.49
C ILE A 759 24.66 -20.96 -5.43
N ILE A 760 23.41 -21.40 -5.58
CA ILE A 760 22.33 -21.04 -4.66
C ILE A 760 22.62 -21.49 -3.24
N GLN A 761 23.00 -22.75 -3.03
CA GLN A 761 23.32 -23.26 -1.70
C GLN A 761 24.57 -22.60 -1.09
N GLY A 762 25.53 -22.20 -1.92
CA GLY A 762 26.69 -21.40 -1.51
C GLY A 762 26.29 -20.06 -0.90
N GLU A 763 25.47 -19.27 -1.60
CA GLU A 763 24.98 -17.96 -1.12
C GLU A 763 24.21 -18.08 0.21
N LEU A 764 23.37 -19.12 0.37
CA LEU A 764 22.63 -19.36 1.60
C LEU A 764 23.57 -19.70 2.78
N ARG A 765 24.56 -20.60 2.57
CA ARG A 765 25.57 -20.94 3.59
C ARG A 765 26.43 -19.73 3.97
N LEU A 766 26.87 -18.93 3.00
CA LEU A 766 27.66 -17.73 3.25
C LEU A 766 26.87 -16.70 4.10
N LYS A 767 25.57 -16.54 3.83
CA LYS A 767 24.74 -15.61 4.60
C LYS A 767 24.46 -16.07 6.02
N ASP A 768 24.18 -17.36 6.22
CA ASP A 768 24.05 -17.94 7.57
C ASP A 768 25.36 -17.86 8.33
N LEU A 769 26.50 -18.13 7.68
CA LEU A 769 27.82 -18.10 8.29
C LEU A 769 28.23 -16.70 8.75
N ASP A 770 27.97 -15.66 7.95
CA ASP A 770 28.15 -14.25 8.35
C ASP A 770 27.33 -13.91 9.61
N ARG A 771 26.05 -14.30 9.62
CA ARG A 771 25.14 -14.07 10.74
C ARG A 771 25.58 -14.81 12.01
N VAL A 772 25.95 -16.09 11.91
CA VAL A 772 26.38 -16.91 13.05
C VAL A 772 27.74 -16.42 13.58
N LYS A 773 28.69 -16.03 12.72
CA LYS A 773 29.96 -15.39 13.14
C LYS A 773 29.72 -14.17 14.01
N LYS A 774 28.87 -13.24 13.55
CA LYS A 774 28.52 -12.01 14.29
C LYS A 774 27.89 -12.33 15.66
N LEU A 775 27.05 -13.36 15.75
CA LEU A 775 26.46 -13.80 17.02
C LEU A 775 27.49 -14.45 17.96
N VAL A 776 28.35 -15.34 17.46
CA VAL A 776 29.45 -15.94 18.23
C VAL A 776 30.34 -14.86 18.83
N ASP A 777 30.83 -13.92 18.04
CA ASP A 777 31.80 -12.93 18.52
C ASP A 777 31.17 -11.84 19.41
N ALA A 778 29.87 -11.58 19.29
CA ALA A 778 29.12 -10.75 20.24
C ALA A 778 28.92 -11.45 21.60
N GLN A 779 28.64 -12.77 21.60
CA GLN A 779 28.38 -13.52 22.84
C GLN A 779 29.65 -13.96 23.58
N ARG A 780 30.74 -14.24 22.86
CA ARG A 780 32.05 -14.68 23.37
C ARG A 780 32.46 -13.95 24.66
N LYS A 781 32.56 -12.62 24.59
CA LYS A 781 33.01 -11.75 25.70
C LYS A 781 32.11 -11.81 26.93
N ASN A 782 30.82 -12.14 26.77
CA ASN A 782 29.88 -12.25 27.88
C ASN A 782 30.00 -13.62 28.56
N VAL A 783 30.11 -14.70 27.78
CA VAL A 783 30.27 -16.06 28.28
C VAL A 783 31.64 -16.24 28.97
N GLU A 784 32.71 -15.69 28.41
CA GLU A 784 34.06 -15.64 29.03
C GLU A 784 34.06 -14.91 30.40
N ARG A 785 33.13 -13.97 30.60
CA ARG A 785 32.93 -13.24 31.87
C ARG A 785 31.86 -13.86 32.78
N GLY A 786 31.28 -15.00 32.40
CA GLY A 786 30.21 -15.68 33.15
C GLY A 786 28.83 -14.99 33.11
N ILE A 787 28.67 -13.95 32.28
CA ILE A 787 27.45 -13.14 32.20
C ILE A 787 26.35 -13.96 31.50
N GLY A 788 25.19 -14.09 32.14
CA GLY A 788 24.06 -14.89 31.63
C GLY A 788 24.11 -16.38 32.01
N GLY A 789 25.12 -16.82 32.77
CA GLY A 789 25.14 -18.15 33.38
C GLY A 789 25.15 -19.32 32.40
N LYS A 790 24.60 -20.46 32.83
CA LYS A 790 24.67 -21.73 32.08
C LYS A 790 23.93 -21.68 30.74
N GLU A 791 22.76 -21.02 30.69
CA GLU A 791 21.93 -20.96 29.49
C GLU A 791 22.64 -20.23 28.34
N LYS A 792 23.19 -19.03 28.61
CA LYS A 792 23.97 -18.30 27.59
C LYS A 792 25.27 -19.00 27.20
N LYS A 793 25.89 -19.78 28.09
CA LYS A 793 27.00 -20.66 27.72
C LYS A 793 26.57 -21.75 26.73
N MET A 794 25.43 -22.41 26.96
CA MET A 794 24.94 -23.47 26.07
C MET A 794 24.45 -22.94 24.71
N GLU A 795 23.86 -21.75 24.68
CA GLU A 795 23.52 -21.03 23.44
C GLU A 795 24.77 -20.70 22.61
N PHE A 796 25.84 -20.24 23.26
CA PHE A 796 27.13 -19.98 22.62
C PHE A 796 27.81 -21.26 22.13
N GLU A 797 27.79 -22.34 22.91
CA GLU A 797 28.32 -23.65 22.48
C GLU A 797 27.59 -24.18 21.24
N ALA A 798 26.26 -24.03 21.17
CA ALA A 798 25.48 -24.35 19.97
C ALA A 798 25.86 -23.45 18.78
N LEU A 799 25.97 -22.13 18.97
CA LEU A 799 26.37 -21.18 17.93
C LEU A 799 27.77 -21.47 17.35
N VAL A 800 28.73 -21.87 18.19
CA VAL A 800 30.08 -22.27 17.76
C VAL A 800 30.01 -23.54 16.91
N ARG A 801 29.28 -24.58 17.35
CA ARG A 801 29.12 -25.83 16.58
C ARG A 801 28.43 -25.59 15.22
N VAL A 802 27.44 -24.69 15.17
CA VAL A 802 26.74 -24.31 13.93
C VAL A 802 27.67 -23.53 12.98
N LYS A 803 28.54 -22.66 13.51
CA LYS A 803 29.59 -21.99 12.73
C LYS A 803 30.52 -23.00 12.06
N GLU A 804 31.03 -23.96 12.83
CA GLU A 804 31.95 -25.00 12.34
C GLU A 804 31.29 -25.89 11.27
N TRP A 805 30.00 -26.21 11.41
CA TRP A 805 29.23 -26.96 10.43
C TRP A 805 29.09 -26.22 9.09
N LEU A 806 28.80 -24.92 9.14
CA LEU A 806 28.73 -24.05 7.97
C LEU A 806 30.10 -23.82 7.31
N GLU A 807 31.17 -23.69 8.11
CA GLU A 807 32.55 -23.58 7.60
C GLU A 807 33.05 -24.88 6.95
N ALA A 808 32.53 -26.04 7.36
CA ALA A 808 32.70 -27.32 6.68
C ALA A 808 31.86 -27.46 5.39
N GLY A 809 31.18 -26.40 4.94
CA GLY A 809 30.41 -26.37 3.69
C GLY A 809 29.07 -27.10 3.74
N LYS A 810 28.53 -27.39 4.93
CA LYS A 810 27.32 -28.20 5.11
C LYS A 810 26.10 -27.35 5.45
N ASP A 811 24.96 -27.74 4.90
CA ASP A 811 23.67 -27.12 5.21
C ASP A 811 23.20 -27.53 6.62
N VAL A 812 22.62 -26.60 7.39
CA VAL A 812 22.22 -26.84 8.79
C VAL A 812 21.12 -27.89 8.92
N SER A 813 20.28 -28.05 7.90
CA SER A 813 19.27 -29.12 7.79
C SER A 813 19.83 -30.55 7.95
N PHE A 814 21.10 -30.77 7.59
CA PHE A 814 21.76 -32.08 7.69
C PHE A 814 22.46 -32.33 9.04
N GLY A 815 22.45 -31.36 9.95
CA GLY A 815 23.09 -31.50 11.25
C GLY A 815 22.30 -32.38 12.22
N ASN A 816 22.99 -33.29 12.90
CA ASN A 816 22.41 -34.03 14.02
C ASN A 816 22.44 -33.17 15.30
N TRP A 817 21.40 -32.36 15.48
CA TRP A 817 21.25 -31.42 16.60
C TRP A 817 20.46 -32.05 17.76
N ASN A 818 20.92 -31.83 18.99
CA ASN A 818 20.16 -32.20 20.18
C ASN A 818 19.03 -31.18 20.45
N PRO A 819 17.99 -31.51 21.25
CA PRO A 819 16.82 -30.66 21.43
C PRO A 819 17.11 -29.19 21.77
N LEU A 820 18.12 -28.93 22.60
CA LEU A 820 18.48 -27.56 23.01
C LEU A 820 19.22 -26.80 21.90
N GLU A 821 19.98 -27.49 21.04
CA GLU A 821 20.55 -26.89 19.83
C GLU A 821 19.46 -26.58 18.81
N VAL A 822 18.43 -27.43 18.69
CA VAL A 822 17.27 -27.18 17.82
C VAL A 822 16.47 -25.97 18.31
N ASP A 823 16.24 -25.84 19.62
CA ASP A 823 15.58 -24.66 20.20
C ASP A 823 16.35 -23.36 19.87
N VAL A 824 17.69 -23.36 20.03
CA VAL A 824 18.55 -22.23 19.64
C VAL A 824 18.44 -21.94 18.13
N LEU A 825 18.62 -22.94 17.27
CA LEU A 825 18.50 -22.82 15.81
C LEU A 825 17.14 -22.28 15.37
N ASN A 826 16.06 -22.67 16.05
CA ASN A 826 14.71 -22.21 15.79
C ASN A 826 14.53 -20.71 16.06
N THR A 827 15.27 -20.11 17.00
CA THR A 827 15.31 -18.64 17.17
C THR A 827 16.03 -17.93 16.03
N LEU A 828 17.05 -18.57 15.44
CA LEU A 828 17.85 -17.99 14.36
C LEU A 828 17.11 -18.00 13.02
N GLN A 829 16.27 -19.01 12.78
CA GLN A 829 15.53 -19.19 11.51
C GLN A 829 16.46 -19.22 10.28
N LEU A 830 17.64 -19.86 10.40
CA LEU A 830 18.69 -19.89 9.38
C LEU A 830 18.18 -20.37 8.01
N LEU A 831 18.78 -19.88 6.93
CA LEU A 831 18.36 -20.15 5.55
C LEU A 831 18.57 -21.63 5.18
N THR A 832 19.73 -22.18 5.55
CA THR A 832 20.15 -23.57 5.32
C THR A 832 19.56 -24.57 6.32
N ALA A 833 18.78 -24.10 7.31
CA ALA A 833 17.97 -24.96 8.17
C ALA A 833 16.60 -25.31 7.56
N LYS A 834 16.21 -24.62 6.46
CA LYS A 834 14.91 -24.83 5.78
C LYS A 834 15.00 -26.07 4.87
N PRO A 835 14.04 -27.01 4.94
CA PRO A 835 14.03 -28.18 4.06
C PRO A 835 13.75 -27.79 2.61
N VAL A 836 14.35 -28.54 1.67
CA VAL A 836 14.33 -28.25 0.23
C VAL A 836 13.57 -29.35 -0.52
N VAL A 837 12.89 -28.98 -1.60
CA VAL A 837 12.34 -29.89 -2.62
C VAL A 837 12.83 -29.40 -3.98
N PHE A 838 13.52 -30.25 -4.74
CA PHE A 838 14.10 -29.89 -6.04
C PHE A 838 13.08 -30.11 -7.16
N LEU A 839 12.75 -29.03 -7.87
CA LEU A 839 11.82 -29.00 -9.00
C LEU A 839 12.61 -28.82 -10.29
N VAL A 840 12.92 -29.92 -10.96
CA VAL A 840 13.71 -29.91 -12.20
C VAL A 840 12.78 -29.71 -13.39
N ASN A 841 12.67 -28.46 -13.84
CA ASN A 841 11.81 -28.06 -14.96
C ASN A 841 12.44 -28.47 -16.29
N VAL A 842 11.88 -29.48 -16.96
CA VAL A 842 12.30 -29.96 -18.29
C VAL A 842 11.29 -29.56 -19.37
N SER A 843 11.63 -29.72 -20.66
CA SER A 843 10.68 -29.48 -21.74
C SER A 843 9.54 -30.51 -21.73
N LYS A 844 8.38 -30.17 -22.29
CA LYS A 844 7.24 -31.10 -22.46
C LYS A 844 7.68 -32.42 -23.09
N LYS A 845 8.53 -32.36 -24.13
CA LYS A 845 9.10 -33.53 -24.80
C LYS A 845 9.89 -34.45 -23.86
N ASP A 846 10.72 -33.88 -22.97
CA ASP A 846 11.56 -34.64 -22.03
C ASP A 846 10.75 -35.22 -20.86
N TYR A 847 9.75 -34.48 -20.37
CA TYR A 847 8.81 -34.96 -19.36
C TYR A 847 7.98 -36.15 -19.88
N LEU A 848 7.34 -36.00 -21.05
CA LEU A 848 6.47 -37.03 -21.61
C LEU A 848 7.23 -38.31 -22.01
N ARG A 849 8.46 -38.19 -22.55
CA ARG A 849 9.33 -39.35 -22.82
C ARG A 849 10.05 -39.91 -21.58
N LYS A 850 9.87 -39.27 -20.41
CA LYS A 850 10.50 -39.63 -19.11
C LYS A 850 12.03 -39.75 -19.21
N GLY A 851 12.66 -38.87 -19.98
CA GLY A 851 14.09 -38.95 -20.27
C GLY A 851 14.70 -37.57 -20.53
N ASN A 852 15.68 -37.21 -19.71
CA ASN A 852 16.39 -35.93 -19.76
C ASN A 852 17.87 -36.11 -19.38
N LYS A 853 18.77 -35.34 -20.01
CA LYS A 853 20.23 -35.48 -19.84
C LYS A 853 20.79 -34.93 -18.51
N TYR A 854 20.04 -34.10 -17.79
CA TYR A 854 20.48 -33.47 -16.54
C TYR A 854 20.00 -34.21 -15.29
N LEU A 855 18.82 -34.84 -15.33
CA LEU A 855 18.23 -35.54 -14.18
C LEU A 855 19.17 -36.52 -13.45
N PRO A 856 19.96 -37.39 -14.13
CA PRO A 856 20.87 -38.30 -13.45
C PRO A 856 21.92 -37.57 -12.61
N LYS A 857 22.53 -36.51 -13.16
CA LYS A 857 23.56 -35.71 -12.48
C LYS A 857 23.02 -34.98 -11.25
N ILE A 858 21.78 -34.49 -11.33
CA ILE A 858 21.12 -33.80 -10.21
C ILE A 858 20.81 -34.81 -9.08
N ALA A 859 20.29 -35.99 -9.42
CA ALA A 859 20.02 -37.05 -8.44
C ALA A 859 21.29 -37.61 -7.79
N GLU A 860 22.38 -37.74 -8.56
CA GLU A 860 23.71 -38.12 -8.09
C GLU A 860 24.25 -37.07 -7.11
N PHE A 861 24.32 -35.79 -7.51
CA PHE A 861 24.78 -34.70 -6.65
C PHE A 861 23.99 -34.55 -5.34
N VAL A 862 22.65 -34.67 -5.38
CA VAL A 862 21.81 -34.61 -4.17
C VAL A 862 22.13 -35.75 -3.20
N LYS A 863 22.38 -36.96 -3.72
CA LYS A 863 22.75 -38.14 -2.94
C LYS A 863 24.18 -38.03 -2.38
N GLU A 864 25.14 -37.53 -3.16
CA GLU A 864 26.54 -37.41 -2.76
C GLU A 864 26.75 -36.46 -1.57
N ARG A 865 26.00 -35.35 -1.49
CA ARG A 865 26.02 -34.46 -0.32
C ARG A 865 25.29 -35.02 0.91
N GLY A 866 24.84 -36.27 0.86
CA GLY A 866 24.16 -36.97 1.96
C GLY A 866 22.68 -36.60 2.14
N GLY A 867 22.08 -35.94 1.15
CA GLY A 867 20.69 -35.47 1.21
C GLY A 867 19.67 -36.52 0.78
N ASP A 868 18.49 -36.49 1.42
CA ASP A 868 17.30 -37.25 1.05
C ASP A 868 16.20 -36.38 0.40
N GLU A 869 16.50 -35.11 0.09
CA GLU A 869 15.50 -34.17 -0.43
C GLU A 869 14.87 -34.63 -1.76
N PRO A 870 13.54 -34.53 -1.93
CA PRO A 870 12.89 -35.02 -3.14
C PRO A 870 13.34 -34.27 -4.40
N VAL A 871 13.84 -35.02 -5.39
CA VAL A 871 14.05 -34.53 -6.76
C VAL A 871 12.84 -34.91 -7.62
N ILE A 872 12.13 -33.90 -8.13
CA ILE A 872 10.89 -34.07 -8.90
C ILE A 872 11.08 -33.46 -10.31
N PRO A 873 11.08 -34.27 -11.38
CA PRO A 873 10.95 -33.74 -12.72
C PRO A 873 9.52 -33.24 -12.96
N LEU A 874 9.39 -32.05 -13.52
CA LEU A 874 8.13 -31.47 -14.02
C LEU A 874 8.40 -30.74 -15.33
N SER A 875 7.35 -30.32 -16.04
CA SER A 875 7.47 -29.37 -17.14
C SER A 875 6.41 -28.28 -16.98
N CYS A 876 6.82 -27.06 -16.63
CA CYS A 876 5.87 -25.98 -16.33
C CYS A 876 5.05 -25.57 -17.57
N GLU A 877 5.63 -25.73 -18.76
CA GLU A 877 4.97 -25.65 -20.07
C GLU A 877 3.74 -26.59 -20.13
N PHE A 878 3.97 -27.88 -19.91
CA PHE A 878 2.93 -28.92 -19.98
C PHE A 878 1.91 -28.82 -18.83
N GLU A 879 2.33 -28.39 -17.64
CA GLU A 879 1.40 -28.22 -16.50
C GLU A 879 0.46 -27.02 -16.70
N LEU A 880 0.90 -25.93 -17.34
CA LEU A 880 0.00 -24.83 -17.72
C LEU A 880 -1.01 -25.29 -18.78
N GLU A 881 -0.57 -26.03 -19.79
CA GLU A 881 -1.42 -26.61 -20.84
C GLU A 881 -2.52 -27.51 -20.26
N LEU A 882 -2.20 -28.37 -19.28
CA LEU A 882 -3.21 -29.18 -18.60
C LEU A 882 -4.24 -28.33 -17.83
N LEU A 883 -3.82 -27.22 -17.22
CA LEU A 883 -4.71 -26.29 -16.50
C LEU A 883 -5.59 -25.46 -17.46
N ASP A 884 -5.09 -25.11 -18.65
CA ASP A 884 -5.89 -24.44 -19.69
C ASP A 884 -6.89 -25.40 -20.36
N LEU A 885 -6.52 -26.69 -20.50
CA LEU A 885 -7.44 -27.75 -20.87
C LEU A 885 -8.50 -28.00 -19.78
N GLU A 886 -8.17 -27.81 -18.49
CA GLU A 886 -9.14 -27.90 -17.39
C GLU A 886 -10.14 -26.74 -17.43
N ALA A 887 -9.64 -25.51 -17.54
CA ALA A 887 -10.46 -24.29 -17.61
C ALA A 887 -11.39 -24.24 -18.85
N SER A 888 -10.99 -24.88 -19.96
CA SER A 888 -11.80 -25.02 -21.17
C SER A 888 -12.72 -26.27 -21.19
N GLY A 889 -12.67 -27.12 -20.15
CA GLY A 889 -13.44 -28.36 -20.07
C GLY A 889 -12.97 -29.47 -21.02
N GLN A 890 -11.83 -29.30 -21.70
CA GLN A 890 -11.29 -30.25 -22.68
C GLN A 890 -10.38 -31.33 -22.07
N LEU A 891 -9.94 -31.14 -20.82
CA LEU A 891 -9.00 -32.03 -20.12
C LEU A 891 -9.44 -33.50 -20.10
N GLU A 892 -10.73 -33.77 -19.91
CA GLU A 892 -11.26 -35.14 -19.93
C GLU A 892 -11.05 -35.83 -21.29
N THR A 893 -11.29 -35.13 -22.40
CA THR A 893 -11.11 -35.66 -23.76
C THR A 893 -9.62 -35.88 -24.03
N TYR A 894 -8.79 -34.89 -23.73
CA TYR A 894 -7.34 -34.98 -23.88
C TYR A 894 -6.73 -36.14 -23.07
N GLN A 895 -7.21 -36.39 -21.84
CA GLN A 895 -6.75 -37.51 -21.01
C GLN A 895 -7.25 -38.88 -21.50
N LYS A 896 -8.41 -38.95 -22.17
CA LYS A 896 -8.91 -40.19 -22.80
C LYS A 896 -8.07 -40.57 -24.02
N GLU A 897 -7.68 -39.58 -24.82
CA GLU A 897 -6.79 -39.74 -25.98
C GLU A 897 -5.33 -39.99 -25.57
N ASN A 898 -4.87 -39.33 -24.51
CA ASN A 898 -3.48 -39.35 -24.04
C ASN A 898 -3.37 -39.85 -22.58
N PRO A 899 -3.70 -41.13 -22.28
CA PRO A 899 -3.80 -41.63 -20.90
C PRO A 899 -2.48 -41.67 -20.11
N THR A 900 -1.35 -41.40 -20.76
CA THR A 900 -0.01 -41.24 -20.16
C THR A 900 0.31 -39.79 -19.76
N HIS A 901 -0.40 -38.80 -20.31
CA HIS A 901 -0.13 -37.36 -20.14
C HIS A 901 -0.76 -36.84 -18.84
N LYS A 902 -0.12 -37.16 -17.70
CA LYS A 902 -0.62 -36.82 -16.35
C LYS A 902 0.20 -35.72 -15.68
N SER A 903 -0.51 -34.82 -14.99
CA SER A 903 0.10 -33.79 -14.12
C SER A 903 0.87 -34.42 -12.96
N THR A 904 2.01 -33.81 -12.61
CA THR A 904 2.76 -34.07 -11.38
C THR A 904 2.56 -32.98 -10.32
N LEU A 905 1.77 -31.93 -10.55
CA LEU A 905 1.50 -30.89 -9.53
C LEU A 905 0.95 -31.51 -8.23
N ASN A 906 0.03 -32.48 -8.35
CA ASN A 906 -0.53 -33.23 -7.21
C ASN A 906 0.53 -33.99 -6.38
N ARG A 907 1.69 -34.34 -6.98
CA ARG A 907 2.85 -34.90 -6.27
C ARG A 907 3.72 -33.79 -5.68
N VAL A 908 3.97 -32.71 -6.43
CA VAL A 908 4.75 -31.55 -5.97
C VAL A 908 4.16 -30.98 -4.68
N LEU A 909 2.85 -30.65 -4.70
CA LEU A 909 2.12 -30.13 -3.54
C LEU A 909 2.26 -31.02 -2.30
N LYS A 910 2.12 -32.35 -2.45
CA LYS A 910 2.29 -33.29 -1.33
C LYS A 910 3.70 -33.33 -0.77
N MET A 911 4.72 -33.21 -1.63
CA MET A 911 6.12 -33.16 -1.18
C MET A 911 6.45 -31.84 -0.49
N GLY A 912 5.93 -30.71 -0.97
CA GLY A 912 6.06 -29.41 -0.28
C GLY A 912 5.32 -29.38 1.07
N TYR A 913 4.13 -29.95 1.15
CA TYR A 913 3.37 -30.09 2.41
C TYR A 913 4.12 -30.95 3.43
N HIS A 914 4.70 -32.07 3.00
CA HIS A 914 5.54 -32.92 3.84
C HIS A 914 6.85 -32.22 4.25
N ALA A 915 7.49 -31.46 3.35
CA ALA A 915 8.68 -30.66 3.67
C ALA A 915 8.37 -29.55 4.69
N LEU A 916 7.19 -28.94 4.63
CA LEU A 916 6.67 -28.05 5.68
C LEU A 916 6.30 -28.79 6.98
N GLY A 917 6.50 -30.11 7.08
CA GLY A 917 6.17 -30.90 8.26
C GLY A 917 4.69 -30.83 8.62
N LEU A 918 3.82 -30.61 7.63
CA LEU A 918 2.37 -30.47 7.81
C LEU A 918 1.68 -31.83 7.69
N ILE A 919 0.62 -31.96 8.47
CA ILE A 919 -0.39 -33.01 8.42
C ILE A 919 -1.76 -32.34 8.53
N HIS A 920 -2.84 -33.08 8.27
CA HIS A 920 -4.18 -32.58 8.59
C HIS A 920 -5.07 -33.63 9.23
N PHE A 921 -5.95 -33.15 10.12
CA PHE A 921 -7.09 -33.91 10.61
C PHE A 921 -8.37 -33.39 9.94
N PHE A 922 -9.46 -34.14 10.06
CA PHE A 922 -10.74 -33.82 9.43
C PHE A 922 -11.85 -33.59 10.46
N THR A 923 -12.68 -32.59 10.20
CA THR A 923 -14.06 -32.54 10.73
C THR A 923 -15.01 -32.87 9.59
N ALA A 924 -15.92 -33.83 9.80
CA ALA A 924 -16.79 -34.34 8.73
C ALA A 924 -18.23 -34.58 9.21
N GLY A 925 -19.19 -33.93 8.56
CA GLY A 925 -20.62 -34.06 8.82
C GLY A 925 -21.45 -33.59 7.62
N LYS A 926 -22.76 -33.44 7.81
CA LYS A 926 -23.67 -32.92 6.76
C LYS A 926 -23.58 -31.41 6.56
N ASP A 927 -23.06 -30.70 7.56
CA ASP A 927 -22.94 -29.25 7.50
C ASP A 927 -21.61 -28.85 6.83
N GLU A 928 -20.50 -29.47 7.24
CA GLU A 928 -19.16 -29.25 6.67
C GLU A 928 -18.32 -30.54 6.59
N VAL A 929 -17.52 -30.66 5.53
CA VAL A 929 -16.31 -31.52 5.52
C VAL A 929 -15.09 -30.62 5.31
N ARG A 930 -14.16 -30.62 6.28
CA ARG A 930 -13.00 -29.73 6.30
C ARG A 930 -11.70 -30.40 6.73
N GLY A 931 -10.62 -30.10 6.00
CA GLY A 931 -9.24 -30.49 6.34
C GLY A 931 -8.51 -29.40 7.11
N TRP A 932 -8.18 -29.66 8.37
CA TRP A 932 -7.52 -28.73 9.28
C TRP A 932 -6.01 -28.98 9.30
N THR A 933 -5.26 -28.06 8.70
CA THR A 933 -3.79 -28.14 8.55
C THR A 933 -3.06 -27.76 9.84
N ILE A 934 -2.15 -28.64 10.29
CA ILE A 934 -1.35 -28.48 11.51
C ILE A 934 0.09 -28.97 11.28
N ARG A 935 1.05 -28.48 12.05
CA ARG A 935 2.38 -29.13 12.13
C ARG A 935 2.24 -30.52 12.78
N LYS A 936 3.02 -31.49 12.31
CA LYS A 936 3.20 -32.80 12.95
C LYS A 936 3.74 -32.63 14.40
N GLY A 937 3.38 -33.53 15.31
CA GLY A 937 3.73 -33.40 16.73
C GLY A 937 2.75 -32.55 17.57
N ARG A 938 1.73 -31.94 16.97
CA ARG A 938 0.71 -31.17 17.72
C ARG A 938 -0.17 -32.08 18.56
N LEU A 939 -0.41 -31.67 19.80
CA LEU A 939 -1.31 -32.36 20.72
C LEU A 939 -2.78 -32.00 20.46
N ALA A 940 -3.71 -32.88 20.83
CA ALA A 940 -5.14 -32.72 20.62
C ALA A 940 -5.72 -31.35 21.07
N PRO A 941 -5.33 -30.75 22.22
CA PRO A 941 -5.80 -29.41 22.58
C PRO A 941 -5.32 -28.33 21.61
N GLN A 942 -4.07 -28.41 21.17
CA GLN A 942 -3.46 -27.45 20.23
C GLN A 942 -4.07 -27.57 18.84
N ALA A 943 -4.43 -28.78 18.40
CA ALA A 943 -5.17 -29.01 17.16
C ALA A 943 -6.59 -28.44 17.25
N ALA A 944 -7.26 -28.57 18.40
CA ALA A 944 -8.56 -27.96 18.65
C ALA A 944 -8.51 -26.43 18.62
N GLY A 945 -7.43 -25.83 19.14
CA GLY A 945 -7.17 -24.38 19.13
C GLY A 945 -7.14 -23.76 17.73
N VAL A 946 -6.81 -24.54 16.68
CA VAL A 946 -6.83 -24.10 15.28
C VAL A 946 -8.25 -23.91 14.74
N ILE A 947 -9.24 -24.59 15.34
CA ILE A 947 -10.67 -24.35 15.05
C ILE A 947 -11.14 -23.12 15.83
N HIS A 948 -10.91 -23.12 17.15
CA HIS A 948 -11.21 -21.98 18.01
C HIS A 948 -10.40 -22.05 19.31
N SER A 949 -9.90 -20.92 19.81
CA SER A 949 -9.10 -20.85 21.05
C SER A 949 -9.82 -21.44 22.27
N ASP A 950 -11.15 -21.43 22.28
CA ASP A 950 -11.94 -21.97 23.40
C ASP A 950 -11.97 -23.50 23.43
N PHE A 951 -11.72 -24.18 22.31
CA PHE A 951 -11.58 -25.63 22.32
C PHE A 951 -10.25 -26.05 22.94
N GLU A 952 -9.19 -25.24 22.82
CA GLU A 952 -7.92 -25.47 23.50
C GLU A 952 -8.02 -25.13 25.00
N ARG A 953 -8.51 -23.93 25.35
CA ARG A 953 -8.70 -23.49 26.73
C ARG A 953 -9.65 -24.41 27.50
N GLY A 954 -10.76 -24.78 26.88
CA GLY A 954 -11.82 -25.61 27.44
C GLY A 954 -11.68 -27.11 27.18
N PHE A 955 -10.54 -27.58 26.66
CA PHE A 955 -10.40 -28.98 26.20
C PHE A 955 -10.70 -30.00 27.30
N ILE A 956 -11.66 -30.90 27.01
CA ILE A 956 -11.97 -32.06 27.84
C ILE A 956 -11.35 -33.33 27.21
N LYS A 957 -11.76 -33.65 25.98
CA LYS A 957 -11.37 -34.87 25.24
C LYS A 957 -11.65 -34.73 23.75
N ALA A 958 -10.95 -35.50 22.93
CA ALA A 958 -11.24 -35.65 21.51
C ALA A 958 -11.85 -37.04 21.24
N GLU A 959 -12.96 -37.10 20.53
CA GLU A 959 -13.49 -38.32 19.89
C GLU A 959 -12.77 -38.47 18.55
N VAL A 960 -11.91 -39.50 18.42
CA VAL A 960 -11.01 -39.70 17.28
C VAL A 960 -11.28 -41.05 16.63
N GLN A 961 -11.49 -41.06 15.31
CA GLN A 961 -11.53 -42.27 14.48
C GLN A 961 -10.55 -42.12 13.31
N ALA A 962 -9.84 -43.20 12.95
CA ALA A 962 -8.99 -43.17 11.77
C ALA A 962 -9.85 -43.23 10.49
N PHE A 963 -9.46 -42.51 9.44
CA PHE A 963 -10.13 -42.57 8.14
C PHE A 963 -10.33 -44.01 7.62
N ALA A 964 -9.33 -44.88 7.80
CA ALA A 964 -9.38 -46.27 7.37
C ALA A 964 -10.56 -47.04 8.02
N ASP A 965 -10.81 -46.81 9.31
CA ASP A 965 -11.89 -47.46 10.05
C ASP A 965 -13.26 -46.96 9.58
N LEU A 966 -13.42 -45.66 9.33
CA LEU A 966 -14.66 -45.11 8.76
C LEU A 966 -14.93 -45.63 7.35
N LYS A 967 -13.88 -45.87 6.56
CA LYS A 967 -13.97 -46.45 5.22
C LYS A 967 -14.32 -47.93 5.22
N GLU A 968 -13.78 -48.70 6.17
CA GLU A 968 -14.10 -50.11 6.39
C GLU A 968 -15.53 -50.31 6.90
N HIS A 969 -15.91 -49.63 7.98
CA HIS A 969 -17.18 -49.86 8.67
C HIS A 969 -18.36 -49.07 8.10
N GLY A 970 -18.11 -48.14 7.18
CA GLY A 970 -19.16 -47.46 6.40
C GLY A 970 -19.94 -46.36 7.13
N SER A 971 -20.01 -46.35 8.47
CA SER A 971 -20.59 -45.25 9.26
C SER A 971 -19.94 -45.09 10.62
N GLU A 972 -20.01 -43.89 11.20
CA GLU A 972 -19.50 -43.59 12.54
C GLU A 972 -20.16 -44.46 13.62
N GLU A 973 -21.45 -44.76 13.49
CA GLU A 973 -22.13 -45.73 14.36
C GLU A 973 -21.49 -47.12 14.31
N ALA A 974 -21.09 -47.57 13.12
CA ALA A 974 -20.46 -48.88 12.94
C ALA A 974 -19.01 -48.88 13.48
N VAL A 975 -18.24 -47.81 13.25
CA VAL A 975 -16.91 -47.60 13.88
C VAL A 975 -17.03 -47.62 15.41
N LYS A 976 -18.07 -46.98 15.97
CA LYS A 976 -18.35 -46.95 17.41
C LYS A 976 -18.78 -48.32 17.95
N LYS A 977 -19.63 -49.05 17.22
CA LYS A 977 -20.04 -50.45 17.55
C LYS A 977 -18.86 -51.43 17.47
N ALA A 978 -17.90 -51.18 16.58
CA ALA A 978 -16.64 -51.93 16.47
C ALA A 978 -15.58 -51.53 17.53
N GLY A 979 -15.89 -50.60 18.45
CA GLY A 979 -14.95 -50.13 19.48
C GLY A 979 -13.77 -49.31 18.95
N LYS A 980 -13.81 -48.87 17.69
CA LYS A 980 -12.70 -48.18 17.02
C LYS A 980 -12.72 -46.65 17.18
N LEU A 981 -13.83 -46.06 17.60
CA LEU A 981 -13.92 -44.65 17.99
C LEU A 981 -13.26 -44.46 19.36
N LYS A 982 -12.13 -43.74 19.41
CA LYS A 982 -11.28 -43.61 20.60
C LYS A 982 -11.52 -42.29 21.32
N MET A 983 -11.56 -42.33 22.65
CA MET A 983 -11.62 -41.16 23.52
C MET A 983 -10.20 -40.73 23.90
N GLN A 984 -9.69 -39.65 23.30
CA GLN A 984 -8.31 -39.19 23.48
C GLN A 984 -8.20 -38.00 24.45
N GLY A 985 -7.18 -38.05 25.29
CA GLY A 985 -6.87 -37.01 26.29
C GLY A 985 -5.89 -35.94 25.80
N LYS A 986 -5.51 -35.02 26.70
CA LYS A 986 -4.66 -33.84 26.40
C LYS A 986 -3.27 -34.19 25.82
N ASN A 987 -2.77 -35.39 26.08
CA ASN A 987 -1.43 -35.85 25.68
C ASN A 987 -1.43 -36.64 24.35
N TYR A 988 -2.56 -36.73 23.64
CA TYR A 988 -2.62 -37.41 22.34
C TYR A 988 -1.99 -36.54 21.23
N GLU A 989 -0.96 -37.04 20.57
CA GLU A 989 -0.44 -36.47 19.31
C GLU A 989 -1.40 -36.82 18.17
N VAL A 990 -1.91 -35.80 17.47
CA VAL A 990 -2.87 -36.00 16.36
C VAL A 990 -2.17 -36.64 15.16
N GLN A 991 -2.83 -37.64 14.56
CA GLN A 991 -2.30 -38.38 13.42
C GLN A 991 -2.88 -37.87 12.10
N ASP A 992 -2.14 -38.04 11.01
CA ASP A 992 -2.55 -37.58 9.68
C ASP A 992 -3.76 -38.35 9.15
N GLY A 993 -4.84 -37.64 8.85
CA GLY A 993 -6.13 -38.22 8.46
C GLY A 993 -6.96 -38.78 9.62
N ASP A 994 -6.66 -38.42 10.88
CA ASP A 994 -7.61 -38.56 11.98
C ASP A 994 -8.89 -37.76 11.66
N ILE A 995 -10.06 -38.34 11.96
CA ILE A 995 -11.36 -37.65 11.90
C ILE A 995 -11.77 -37.38 13.35
N ILE A 996 -11.96 -36.11 13.71
CA ILE A 996 -12.01 -35.67 15.11
C ILE A 996 -13.27 -34.86 15.42
N PHE A 997 -13.91 -35.18 16.54
CA PHE A 997 -14.89 -34.33 17.21
C PHE A 997 -14.37 -33.92 18.59
N PHE A 998 -14.18 -32.62 18.85
CA PHE A 998 -13.71 -32.13 20.14
C PHE A 998 -14.86 -31.91 21.14
N LYS A 999 -14.66 -32.28 22.42
CA LYS A 999 -15.53 -31.88 23.53
C LYS A 999 -14.82 -30.82 24.38
N PHE A 1000 -15.55 -29.75 24.69
CA PHE A 1000 -15.06 -28.60 25.44
C PHE A 1000 -16.20 -28.04 26.31
N ASN A 1001 -15.85 -27.40 27.43
CA ASN A 1001 -16.75 -26.71 28.36
C ASN A 1001 -17.92 -27.48 29.00
N THR A 1002 -18.24 -28.73 28.59
CA THR A 1002 -19.10 -29.67 29.35
C THR A 1002 -18.83 -31.14 29.01
#